data_AF-A0A4R7SRE9-F1
#
_entry.id   AF-A0A4R7SRE9-F1
#
_cell.length_a   1.000
_cell.length_b   1.000
_cell.length_c   1.000
_cell.angle_alpha   90.00
_cell.angle_beta   90.00
_cell.angle_gamma   90.00
#
_symmetry.space_group_name_H-M   'P 1'
#
loop_
_entity.id
_entity.type
_entity.pdbx_description
1 polymer ?
#
loop_
_entity_poly.entity_id
_entity_poly.type
_entity_poly.pdbx_seq_one_letter_code
_entity_poly.pdbx_strand_id
1 'polypeptide(L)'
;MIVKNDSWQMTFLPLPPMPPQVLRLIFLLSFSLIISAHAQDADDDGPTPKASVQLTHGMAKIRLYEPDEIPPRAIVIFGSGDGGWSPWEDSVAHWLRGHGAYVVGFDLRAYATKDYDQRTLGLDMAALAAEATRRCEGAEVPIIYSGWSMGAVQAVAAAGGKERPASLAGLLLFSADSRGRYGLREKDELGITPQGPGTFGLSEFNAAMKNLRVAQFHGGADFMASTAWVQSLKSPKALYLVPGANHGFDGPDDSFEEWVARGFNWVLGDNGASSAPPVHDSSLPWGLSPLWPAAALAIVLSLIFIFSRKHSLRILVWAVTIMAWLNLLEAMTVKPPEALDWMDNWLPLGISDNSRILLLFSGIGLLALARGLRRHKHMAWLLAVIMLCVSVIVHLTRAFQWHHALAAMVLLAPLIRWRSTFLARSDAPSLRFAFISVPVLALSLLIYGVTGLRQFSERGEFGEALSWTDCVNGTASAIILQKSNLDTDGSRNVRIFLSNVRGGSLLSALAVVILMLRPVLKKRMPEATAEERDRVARLIDQHGKDPMDSFALLEDKRYFFSQDSSGFIAYALWRKYAVALADPVCAQDMRPALIIEFTTYCARQDWEPLFYCAHVSNRQLYEEAGFVTVKVGEDARLETADFKLEGGKFQNLRTARNKARKNGLTYQWYDARPAPDHGLEAQLQLLSQDWLENKHGGEMTFDLGSFDIPTLRTHGVSIVRNPEGRIEAFATWWPYAQGKGRCLDLMRGRDEVRDVMDFLIVEAIDHFKTLGVEQVSLGNAPLANIDATQEDASLSREERAVKFLFDNFDRFYGYKSLFNFKKKYQPEWQGRYLAYQPRTRLAMVALAVAGVHLPRGFKGLIGS
;
A
#
# COMPACT_ATOMS: atom_id res chain seq x y z
N MET A 1 -40.88 1.36 2.26
CA MET A 1 -41.44 0.14 1.65
C MET A 1 -40.26 -0.65 1.09
N ILE A 2 -39.92 -1.76 1.77
CA ILE A 2 -38.97 -2.84 1.44
C ILE A 2 -37.58 -2.43 0.92
N VAL A 3 -36.65 -2.26 1.87
CA VAL A 3 -35.21 -2.42 1.67
C VAL A 3 -34.90 -3.91 1.91
N LYS A 4 -34.33 -4.60 0.92
CA LYS A 4 -33.79 -5.95 1.08
C LYS A 4 -32.26 -5.85 1.13
N ASN A 5 -31.72 -6.37 2.23
CA ASN A 5 -30.33 -6.73 2.47
C ASN A 5 -29.76 -7.53 1.29
N ASP A 6 -28.54 -7.18 0.87
CA ASP A 6 -27.57 -8.16 0.40
C ASP A 6 -26.16 -7.78 0.86
N SER A 7 -25.53 -8.75 1.50
CA SER A 7 -24.24 -8.74 2.17
C SER A 7 -23.07 -8.60 1.20
N TRP A 8 -22.17 -7.65 1.49
CA TRP A 8 -20.86 -7.56 0.84
C TRP A 8 -19.94 -8.68 1.37
N GLN A 9 -19.84 -9.79 0.64
CA GLN A 9 -18.74 -10.75 0.83
C GLN A 9 -17.50 -10.27 0.08
N MET A 10 -16.43 -9.92 0.82
CA MET A 10 -15.10 -9.70 0.25
C MET A 10 -14.54 -11.02 -0.31
N THR A 11 -14.48 -11.15 -1.62
CA THR A 11 -13.79 -12.23 -2.30
C THR A 11 -12.29 -11.91 -2.38
N PHE A 12 -11.48 -12.59 -1.57
CA PHE A 12 -10.03 -12.61 -1.71
C PHE A 12 -9.65 -13.38 -2.98
N LEU A 13 -8.88 -12.77 -3.89
CA LEU A 13 -8.26 -13.46 -5.03
C LEU A 13 -7.19 -14.43 -4.52
N PRO A 14 -7.10 -15.67 -5.04
CA PRO A 14 -6.09 -16.63 -4.62
C PRO A 14 -4.70 -16.21 -5.13
N LEU A 15 -3.71 -16.31 -4.24
CA LEU A 15 -2.30 -16.19 -4.58
C LEU A 15 -1.90 -17.32 -5.55
N PRO A 16 -0.95 -17.09 -6.48
CA PRO A 16 -0.41 -18.17 -7.31
C PRO A 16 0.25 -19.25 -6.41
N PRO A 17 0.19 -20.55 -6.80
CA PRO A 17 0.73 -21.63 -5.98
C PRO A 17 2.25 -21.43 -5.82
N MET A 18 2.67 -21.22 -4.57
CA MET A 18 4.09 -21.23 -4.23
C MET A 18 4.62 -22.68 -4.31
N PRO A 19 5.88 -22.89 -4.73
CA PRO A 19 6.49 -24.22 -4.72
C PRO A 19 6.38 -24.84 -3.32
N PRO A 20 6.02 -26.14 -3.19
CA PRO A 20 5.83 -26.80 -1.89
C PRO A 20 7.05 -26.70 -0.96
N GLN A 21 8.23 -26.57 -1.54
CA GLN A 21 9.50 -26.39 -0.83
C GLN A 21 9.60 -25.03 -0.14
N VAL A 22 9.04 -23.96 -0.72
CA VAL A 22 8.99 -22.62 -0.14
C VAL A 22 7.90 -22.54 0.94
N LEU A 23 6.77 -23.23 0.74
CA LEU A 23 5.75 -23.35 1.77
C LEU A 23 6.28 -24.12 2.97
N ARG A 24 6.99 -25.23 2.77
CA ARG A 24 7.67 -25.98 3.85
C ARG A 24 8.75 -25.16 4.55
N LEU A 25 9.52 -24.34 3.83
CA LEU A 25 10.54 -23.49 4.44
C LEU A 25 9.91 -22.35 5.26
N ILE A 26 8.83 -21.73 4.77
CA ILE A 26 8.07 -20.71 5.52
C ILE A 26 7.35 -21.35 6.70
N PHE A 27 6.75 -22.54 6.55
CA PHE A 27 6.10 -23.28 7.63
C PHE A 27 7.12 -23.72 8.68
N LEU A 28 8.29 -24.24 8.29
CA LEU A 28 9.37 -24.60 9.21
C LEU A 28 9.98 -23.37 9.91
N LEU A 29 10.11 -22.23 9.22
CA LEU A 29 10.60 -20.98 9.82
C LEU A 29 9.55 -20.29 10.70
N SER A 30 8.25 -20.47 10.45
CA SER A 30 7.17 -19.90 11.28
C SER A 30 6.77 -20.81 12.45
N PHE A 31 6.97 -22.13 12.34
CA PHE A 31 6.81 -23.06 13.47
C PHE A 31 8.01 -23.06 14.42
N SER A 32 9.22 -22.90 13.90
CA SER A 32 10.44 -22.84 14.73
C SER A 32 10.63 -21.49 15.46
N LEU A 33 9.75 -20.50 15.20
CA LEU A 33 9.70 -19.20 15.89
C LEU A 33 8.57 -19.11 16.93
N ILE A 34 7.75 -20.17 17.10
CA ILE A 34 6.65 -20.22 18.08
C ILE A 34 6.85 -21.35 19.10
N ILE A 35 7.79 -22.27 18.89
CA ILE A 35 8.12 -23.31 19.88
C ILE A 35 9.63 -23.30 20.12
N SER A 36 10.07 -22.37 20.96
CA SER A 36 11.31 -22.51 21.71
C SER A 36 11.31 -21.52 22.89
N ALA A 37 10.33 -21.67 23.78
CA ALA A 37 10.37 -21.14 25.13
C ALA A 37 9.46 -22.01 26.01
N HIS A 38 10.07 -22.70 26.98
CA HIS A 38 9.45 -23.23 28.20
C HIS A 38 8.43 -24.37 28.05
N ALA A 39 8.96 -25.55 27.77
CA ALA A 39 8.53 -26.75 28.48
C ALA A 39 9.80 -27.36 29.11
N GLN A 40 10.28 -26.74 30.19
CA GLN A 40 11.05 -27.47 31.18
C GLN A 40 10.02 -28.09 32.11
N ASP A 41 10.08 -29.41 32.21
CA ASP A 41 9.34 -30.20 33.19
C ASP A 41 9.59 -29.60 34.57
N ALA A 42 8.57 -28.94 35.13
CA ALA A 42 8.53 -28.67 36.55
C ALA A 42 8.23 -30.00 37.23
N ASP A 43 9.14 -30.43 38.10
CA ASP A 43 8.98 -31.60 38.94
C ASP A 43 7.60 -31.59 39.63
N ASP A 44 6.92 -32.74 39.54
CA ASP A 44 5.62 -33.05 40.11
C ASP A 44 5.76 -33.17 41.65
N ASP A 45 5.86 -32.03 42.34
CA ASP A 45 5.48 -31.94 43.74
C ASP A 45 3.94 -31.97 43.78
N GLY A 46 3.38 -33.08 44.30
CA GLY A 46 1.97 -33.45 44.18
C GLY A 46 0.93 -32.39 44.63
N PRO A 47 -0.38 -32.70 44.51
CA PRO A 47 -1.45 -31.70 44.54
C PRO A 47 -1.40 -30.83 45.81
N THR A 48 -1.17 -29.52 45.62
CA THR A 48 -1.12 -28.51 46.69
C THR A 48 -2.33 -28.64 47.62
N PRO A 49 -2.14 -28.76 48.95
CA PRO A 49 -3.25 -28.89 49.89
C PRO A 49 -4.23 -27.72 49.78
N LYS A 50 -5.51 -28.03 49.51
CA LYS A 50 -6.59 -27.03 49.43
C LYS A 50 -7.44 -27.10 50.69
N ALA A 51 -7.54 -25.99 51.41
CA ALA A 51 -8.46 -25.82 52.53
C ALA A 51 -9.57 -24.83 52.17
N SER A 52 -10.64 -24.81 52.98
CA SER A 52 -11.71 -23.81 52.82
C SER A 52 -11.86 -23.01 54.11
N VAL A 53 -11.93 -21.70 53.98
CA VAL A 53 -12.06 -20.76 55.10
C VAL A 53 -13.34 -19.95 54.93
N GLN A 54 -14.12 -19.83 56.00
CA GLN A 54 -15.29 -18.97 56.02
C GLN A 54 -14.84 -17.52 56.17
N LEU A 55 -15.02 -16.73 55.12
CA LEU A 55 -14.78 -15.28 55.12
C LEU A 55 -16.11 -14.54 55.23
N THR A 56 -16.06 -13.24 55.51
CA THR A 56 -17.21 -12.33 55.52
C THR A 56 -17.84 -12.25 54.13
N HIS A 57 -17.01 -12.30 53.08
CA HIS A 57 -17.45 -12.29 51.69
C HIS A 57 -17.95 -13.65 51.17
N GLY A 58 -17.80 -14.73 51.95
CA GLY A 58 -18.24 -16.08 51.62
C GLY A 58 -17.16 -17.15 51.87
N MET A 59 -17.44 -18.38 51.43
CA MET A 59 -16.45 -19.47 51.54
C MET A 59 -15.34 -19.30 50.51
N ALA A 60 -14.10 -19.13 50.97
CA ALA A 60 -12.92 -19.05 50.12
C ALA A 60 -12.16 -20.37 50.11
N LYS A 61 -11.74 -20.79 48.91
CA LYS A 61 -10.78 -21.88 48.73
C LYS A 61 -9.38 -21.30 48.81
N ILE A 62 -8.56 -21.83 49.69
CA ILE A 62 -7.17 -21.41 49.90
C ILE A 62 -6.21 -22.53 49.54
N ARG A 63 -5.00 -22.16 49.16
CA ARG A 63 -3.86 -23.06 48.94
C ARG A 63 -2.87 -22.89 50.07
N LEU A 64 -2.34 -23.98 50.59
CA LEU A 64 -1.43 -23.97 51.72
C LEU A 64 -0.07 -24.49 51.30
N TYR A 65 0.99 -23.73 51.63
CA TYR A 65 2.38 -24.12 51.41
C TYR A 65 3.09 -24.11 52.75
N GLU A 66 3.08 -25.26 53.42
CA GLU A 66 3.62 -25.43 54.77
C GLU A 66 5.15 -25.47 54.75
N PRO A 67 5.83 -24.72 55.62
CA PRO A 67 7.29 -24.73 55.72
C PRO A 67 7.77 -26.05 56.32
N ASP A 68 9.05 -26.37 56.12
CA ASP A 68 9.65 -27.57 56.72
C ASP A 68 9.96 -27.39 58.24
N GLU A 69 9.99 -26.14 58.73
CA GLU A 69 10.22 -25.78 60.14
C GLU A 69 9.00 -25.09 60.76
N ILE A 70 8.63 -25.50 61.99
CA ILE A 70 7.56 -24.89 62.80
C ILE A 70 8.17 -24.42 64.14
N PRO A 71 8.00 -23.15 64.55
CA PRO A 71 7.20 -22.11 63.90
C PRO A 71 7.87 -21.52 62.63
N PRO A 72 7.09 -21.07 61.62
CA PRO A 72 7.62 -20.41 60.42
C PRO A 72 8.37 -19.12 60.76
N ARG A 73 9.25 -18.71 59.85
CA ARG A 73 9.88 -17.37 59.90
C ARG A 73 8.86 -16.24 59.69
N ALA A 74 7.80 -16.49 58.91
CA ALA A 74 6.69 -15.58 58.68
C ALA A 74 5.45 -16.29 58.12
N ILE A 75 4.27 -15.70 58.29
CA ILE A 75 3.05 -16.07 57.58
C ILE A 75 2.85 -15.11 56.42
N VAL A 76 2.66 -15.62 55.20
CA VAL A 76 2.41 -14.81 54.00
C VAL A 76 1.00 -15.06 53.48
N ILE A 77 0.17 -14.01 53.43
CA ILE A 77 -1.13 -14.06 52.74
C ILE A 77 -0.91 -13.58 51.31
N PHE A 78 -1.03 -14.48 50.34
CA PHE A 78 -0.65 -14.24 48.95
C PHE A 78 -1.86 -14.21 48.03
N GLY A 79 -2.18 -13.04 47.47
CA GLY A 79 -3.29 -12.85 46.54
C GLY A 79 -2.88 -12.98 45.07
N SER A 80 -3.66 -13.74 44.29
CA SER A 80 -3.44 -13.88 42.84
C SER A 80 -3.74 -12.60 42.05
N GLY A 81 -3.31 -12.57 40.79
CA GLY A 81 -3.72 -11.55 39.82
C GLY A 81 -5.19 -11.62 39.43
N ASP A 82 -5.59 -10.73 38.53
CA ASP A 82 -6.91 -10.70 37.88
C ASP A 82 -7.16 -11.91 36.97
N GLY A 83 -6.10 -12.59 36.52
CA GLY A 83 -6.13 -13.88 35.84
C GLY A 83 -6.51 -15.08 36.73
N GLY A 84 -6.52 -14.91 38.06
CA GLY A 84 -6.66 -16.02 39.02
C GLY A 84 -5.34 -16.74 39.27
N TRP A 85 -5.34 -17.79 40.09
CA TRP A 85 -4.11 -18.49 40.47
C TRP A 85 -3.48 -19.24 39.29
N SER A 86 -2.25 -18.91 38.93
CA SER A 86 -1.49 -19.49 37.82
C SER A 86 -0.18 -20.15 38.30
N PRO A 87 0.59 -20.81 37.41
CA PRO A 87 1.92 -21.33 37.75
C PRO A 87 2.88 -20.27 38.34
N TRP A 88 2.72 -18.99 37.99
CA TRP A 88 3.52 -17.91 38.56
C TRP A 88 3.30 -17.77 40.07
N GLU A 89 2.04 -17.67 40.51
CA GLU A 89 1.72 -17.60 41.94
C GLU A 89 2.14 -18.86 42.68
N ASP A 90 2.10 -20.01 42.01
CA ASP A 90 2.57 -21.29 42.52
C ASP A 90 4.08 -21.28 42.79
N SER A 91 4.90 -20.87 41.80
CA SER A 91 6.36 -20.78 41.95
C SER A 91 6.76 -19.81 43.05
N VAL A 92 6.14 -18.62 43.10
CA VAL A 92 6.43 -17.62 44.15
C VAL A 92 6.10 -18.16 45.55
N ALA A 93 5.00 -18.90 45.68
CA ALA A 93 4.64 -19.51 46.95
C ALA A 93 5.62 -20.62 47.38
N HIS A 94 6.12 -21.43 46.43
CA HIS A 94 7.15 -22.44 46.71
C HIS A 94 8.49 -21.83 47.11
N TRP A 95 8.95 -20.77 46.44
CA TRP A 95 10.17 -20.06 46.82
C TRP A 95 10.07 -19.45 48.22
N LEU A 96 8.93 -18.83 48.55
CA LEU A 96 8.69 -18.30 49.90
C LEU A 96 8.66 -19.41 50.95
N ARG A 97 8.04 -20.57 50.64
CA ARG A 97 8.06 -21.77 51.49
C ARG A 97 9.50 -22.24 51.73
N GLY A 98 10.32 -22.35 50.68
CA GLY A 98 11.73 -22.72 50.77
C GLY A 98 12.55 -21.76 51.65
N HIS A 99 12.11 -20.50 51.76
CA HIS A 99 12.71 -19.50 52.64
C HIS A 99 12.10 -19.45 54.05
N GLY A 100 11.30 -20.46 54.43
CA GLY A 100 10.73 -20.64 55.76
C GLY A 100 9.42 -19.88 56.00
N ALA A 101 8.73 -19.42 54.95
CA ALA A 101 7.41 -18.81 55.08
C ALA A 101 6.30 -19.86 55.05
N TYR A 102 5.26 -19.66 55.87
CA TYR A 102 3.99 -20.35 55.66
C TYR A 102 3.09 -19.52 54.74
N VAL A 103 2.91 -19.96 53.50
CA VAL A 103 2.13 -19.22 52.49
C VAL A 103 0.69 -19.71 52.45
N VAL A 104 -0.25 -18.78 52.60
CA VAL A 104 -1.68 -18.98 52.36
C VAL A 104 -2.05 -18.26 51.07
N GLY A 105 -2.20 -19.05 50.02
CA GLY A 105 -2.60 -18.61 48.69
C GLY A 105 -4.10 -18.39 48.59
N PHE A 106 -4.48 -17.22 48.07
CA PHE A 106 -5.86 -16.76 47.94
C PHE A 106 -6.16 -16.32 46.51
N ASP A 107 -7.15 -16.96 45.87
CA ASP A 107 -7.56 -16.64 44.51
C ASP A 107 -8.46 -15.40 44.49
N LEU A 108 -7.85 -14.27 44.17
CA LEU A 108 -8.52 -12.97 44.19
C LEU A 108 -9.45 -12.77 43.00
N ARG A 109 -9.24 -13.47 41.88
CA ARG A 109 -10.19 -13.44 40.76
C ARG A 109 -11.52 -14.05 41.19
N ALA A 110 -11.48 -15.21 41.85
CA ALA A 110 -12.69 -15.84 42.38
C ALA A 110 -13.39 -14.97 43.44
N TYR A 111 -12.61 -14.33 44.33
CA TYR A 111 -13.11 -13.42 45.35
C TYR A 111 -13.75 -12.16 44.75
N ALA A 112 -13.14 -11.56 43.73
CA ALA A 112 -13.58 -10.29 43.16
C ALA A 112 -14.75 -10.40 42.15
N THR A 113 -15.33 -11.60 41.99
CA THR A 113 -16.56 -11.81 41.20
C THR A 113 -17.78 -11.05 41.74
N LYS A 114 -17.76 -10.67 43.03
CA LYS A 114 -18.76 -9.79 43.66
C LYS A 114 -18.08 -8.53 44.17
N ASP A 115 -18.83 -7.43 44.19
CA ASP A 115 -18.33 -6.17 44.74
C ASP A 115 -18.15 -6.27 46.26
N TYR A 116 -17.11 -5.62 46.76
CA TYR A 116 -16.80 -5.48 48.19
C TYR A 116 -16.39 -4.04 48.50
N ASP A 117 -16.06 -3.79 49.76
CA ASP A 117 -15.43 -2.57 50.21
C ASP A 117 -14.10 -2.88 50.95
N GLN A 118 -13.36 -1.83 51.28
CA GLN A 118 -12.09 -1.95 51.98
C GLN A 118 -12.20 -2.73 53.29
N ARG A 119 -13.28 -2.47 54.05
CA ARG A 119 -13.48 -3.08 55.37
C ARG A 119 -13.66 -4.58 55.24
N THR A 120 -14.48 -5.03 54.29
CA THR A 120 -14.72 -6.45 54.00
C THR A 120 -13.41 -7.14 53.61
N LEU A 121 -12.64 -6.54 52.69
CA LEU A 121 -11.32 -7.05 52.31
C LEU A 121 -10.36 -7.14 53.50
N GLY A 122 -10.34 -6.13 54.37
CA GLY A 122 -9.50 -6.10 55.56
C GLY A 122 -9.86 -7.19 56.58
N LEU A 123 -11.16 -7.38 56.87
CA LEU A 123 -11.65 -8.46 57.74
C LEU A 123 -11.28 -9.83 57.19
N ASP A 124 -11.40 -10.02 55.88
CA ASP A 124 -11.21 -11.31 55.23
C ASP A 124 -9.73 -11.68 55.12
N MET A 125 -8.86 -10.72 54.78
CA MET A 125 -7.41 -10.91 54.86
C MET A 125 -6.94 -11.21 56.29
N ALA A 126 -7.53 -10.55 57.30
CA ALA A 126 -7.23 -10.82 58.70
C ALA A 126 -7.74 -12.20 59.15
N ALA A 127 -8.89 -12.66 58.65
CA ALA A 127 -9.41 -14.00 58.92
C ALA A 127 -8.52 -15.10 58.32
N LEU A 128 -8.00 -14.88 57.10
CA LEU A 128 -7.00 -15.76 56.49
C LEU A 128 -5.72 -15.84 57.33
N ALA A 129 -5.25 -14.70 57.83
CA ALA A 129 -4.08 -14.65 58.69
C ALA A 129 -4.32 -15.34 60.04
N ALA A 130 -5.49 -15.14 60.66
CA ALA A 130 -5.87 -15.82 61.91
C ALA A 130 -6.01 -17.34 61.74
N GLU A 131 -6.52 -17.81 60.60
CA GLU A 131 -6.54 -19.24 60.26
C GLU A 131 -5.12 -19.80 60.15
N ALA A 132 -4.21 -19.10 59.46
CA ALA A 132 -2.81 -19.50 59.34
C ALA A 132 -2.11 -19.56 60.71
N THR A 133 -2.32 -18.56 61.56
CA THR A 133 -1.77 -18.52 62.93
C THR A 133 -2.29 -19.66 63.79
N ARG A 134 -3.58 -20.01 63.70
CA ARG A 134 -4.15 -21.18 64.41
C ARG A 134 -3.50 -22.49 63.99
N ARG A 135 -3.15 -22.62 62.71
CA ARG A 135 -2.45 -23.81 62.17
C ARG A 135 -0.98 -23.87 62.57
N CYS A 136 -0.37 -22.74 62.96
CA CYS A 136 0.98 -22.67 63.54
C CYS A 136 0.99 -22.82 65.07
N GLU A 137 0.00 -23.51 65.65
CA GLU A 137 -0.16 -23.69 67.11
C GLU A 137 -0.19 -22.39 67.93
N GLY A 138 -0.54 -21.25 67.30
CA GLY A 138 -0.60 -19.96 67.98
C GLY A 138 0.74 -19.28 68.20
N ALA A 139 1.82 -19.71 67.53
CA ALA A 139 3.10 -19.02 67.57
C ALA A 139 2.98 -17.55 67.11
N GLU A 140 3.55 -16.62 67.86
CA GLU A 140 3.61 -15.20 67.50
C GLU A 140 4.66 -14.97 66.41
N VAL A 141 4.27 -15.18 65.15
CA VAL A 141 5.12 -14.99 63.97
C VAL A 141 4.68 -13.75 63.16
N PRO A 142 5.60 -13.05 62.49
CA PRO A 142 5.27 -11.87 61.69
C PRO A 142 4.38 -12.24 60.50
N ILE A 143 3.39 -11.39 60.21
CA ILE A 143 2.47 -11.56 59.07
C ILE A 143 2.89 -10.63 57.94
N ILE A 144 2.87 -11.12 56.70
CA ILE A 144 3.18 -10.36 55.49
C ILE A 144 1.98 -10.46 54.54
N TYR A 145 1.53 -9.32 54.01
CA TYR A 145 0.55 -9.29 52.93
C TYR A 145 1.28 -9.19 51.58
N SER A 146 0.89 -10.04 50.64
CA SER A 146 1.58 -10.19 49.38
C SER A 146 0.61 -10.49 48.24
N GLY A 147 1.06 -10.30 47.00
CA GLY A 147 0.30 -10.69 45.83
C GLY A 147 0.89 -10.17 44.53
N TRP A 148 0.33 -10.63 43.43
CA TRP A 148 0.69 -10.22 42.08
C TRP A 148 -0.41 -9.39 41.41
N SER A 149 -0.01 -8.34 40.70
CA SER A 149 -0.90 -7.44 39.95
C SER A 149 -2.08 -6.97 40.81
N MET A 150 -3.33 -7.37 40.50
CA MET A 150 -4.51 -7.09 41.32
C MET A 150 -4.31 -7.48 42.79
N GLY A 151 -3.67 -8.62 43.08
CA GLY A 151 -3.43 -9.05 44.45
C GLY A 151 -2.44 -8.19 45.21
N ALA A 152 -1.44 -7.65 44.53
CA ALA A 152 -0.52 -6.69 45.13
C ALA A 152 -1.26 -5.39 45.52
N VAL A 153 -2.15 -4.92 44.64
CA VAL A 153 -3.00 -3.73 44.85
C VAL A 153 -3.96 -3.94 46.03
N GLN A 154 -4.62 -5.11 46.13
CA GLN A 154 -5.52 -5.42 47.25
C GLN A 154 -4.78 -5.60 48.57
N ALA A 155 -3.57 -6.17 48.57
CA ALA A 155 -2.73 -6.28 49.76
C ALA A 155 -2.45 -4.89 50.39
N VAL A 156 -2.19 -3.88 49.56
CA VAL A 156 -2.00 -2.49 50.00
C VAL A 156 -3.28 -1.91 50.60
N ALA A 157 -4.43 -2.11 49.96
CA ALA A 157 -5.72 -1.63 50.46
C ALA A 157 -6.09 -2.27 51.82
N ALA A 158 -5.85 -3.58 51.97
CA ALA A 158 -6.08 -4.31 53.22
C ALA A 158 -5.14 -3.85 54.34
N ALA A 159 -3.84 -3.65 54.03
CA ALA A 159 -2.87 -3.14 54.99
C ALA A 159 -3.13 -1.68 55.40
N GLY A 160 -3.78 -0.89 54.54
CA GLY A 160 -4.23 0.48 54.84
C GLY A 160 -5.48 0.56 55.73
N GLY A 161 -6.21 -0.55 55.90
CA GLY A 161 -7.43 -0.64 56.71
C GLY A 161 -7.18 -0.74 58.22
N LYS A 162 -8.25 -0.60 59.01
CA LYS A 162 -8.20 -0.71 60.48
C LYS A 162 -8.22 -2.16 60.97
N GLU A 163 -8.62 -3.07 60.08
CA GLU A 163 -8.91 -4.48 60.36
C GLU A 163 -7.65 -5.37 60.26
N ARG A 164 -6.50 -4.80 59.89
CA ARG A 164 -5.23 -5.53 59.76
C ARG A 164 -4.74 -6.09 61.11
N PRO A 165 -4.07 -7.25 61.14
CA PRO A 165 -3.55 -7.82 62.37
C PRO A 165 -2.43 -6.96 62.96
N ALA A 166 -2.31 -6.96 64.29
CA ALA A 166 -1.27 -6.21 65.00
C ALA A 166 0.16 -6.69 64.66
N SER A 167 0.31 -7.98 64.30
CA SER A 167 1.56 -8.62 63.89
C SER A 167 1.90 -8.44 62.40
N LEU A 168 1.18 -7.59 61.65
CA LEU A 168 1.52 -7.28 60.26
C LEU A 168 2.88 -6.56 60.20
N ALA A 169 3.90 -7.24 59.68
CA ALA A 169 5.28 -6.77 59.57
C ALA A 169 5.53 -5.94 58.30
N GLY A 170 4.87 -6.26 57.20
CA GLY A 170 5.03 -5.52 55.95
C GLY A 170 4.35 -6.13 54.74
N LEU A 171 4.75 -5.66 53.55
CA LEU A 171 4.19 -6.04 52.27
C LEU A 171 5.27 -6.47 51.27
N LEU A 172 4.97 -7.53 50.52
CA LEU A 172 5.80 -8.05 49.42
C LEU A 172 4.98 -8.06 48.13
N LEU A 173 5.25 -7.14 47.21
CA LEU A 173 4.34 -6.79 46.11
C LEU A 173 4.97 -7.08 44.75
N PHE A 174 4.25 -7.76 43.86
CA PHE A 174 4.71 -8.06 42.50
C PHE A 174 3.84 -7.31 41.48
N SER A 175 4.45 -6.41 40.71
CA SER A 175 3.78 -5.61 39.67
C SER A 175 2.55 -4.83 40.16
N ALA A 176 2.62 -4.23 41.35
CA ALA A 176 1.53 -3.40 41.89
C ALA A 176 1.31 -2.13 41.05
N ASP A 177 0.08 -1.95 40.55
CA ASP A 177 -0.34 -0.71 39.88
C ASP A 177 -0.67 0.39 40.90
N SER A 178 -0.71 1.63 40.43
CA SER A 178 -1.01 2.84 41.20
C SER A 178 -2.47 2.96 41.66
N ARG A 179 -3.39 2.20 41.06
CA ARG A 179 -4.83 2.22 41.39
C ARG A 179 -5.42 0.81 41.39
N GLY A 180 -6.45 0.64 42.22
CA GLY A 180 -7.23 -0.57 42.33
C GLY A 180 -8.74 -0.33 42.33
N ARG A 181 -9.50 -1.42 42.37
CA ARG A 181 -10.96 -1.44 42.52
C ARG A 181 -11.38 -2.50 43.53
N TYR A 182 -12.43 -2.24 44.30
CA TYR A 182 -13.10 -3.29 45.07
C TYR A 182 -14.14 -4.02 44.19
N GLY A 183 -13.75 -5.19 43.67
CA GLY A 183 -14.49 -5.96 42.67
C GLY A 183 -13.83 -5.96 41.29
N LEU A 184 -14.33 -6.79 40.37
CA LEU A 184 -13.81 -6.94 39.00
C LEU A 184 -14.84 -6.52 37.93
N ARG A 185 -14.40 -5.91 36.83
CA ARG A 185 -15.23 -5.59 35.65
C ARG A 185 -14.57 -6.10 34.37
N GLU A 186 -15.36 -6.39 33.33
CA GLU A 186 -14.86 -6.82 32.01
C GLU A 186 -13.82 -5.86 31.40
N LYS A 187 -13.91 -4.55 31.69
CA LYS A 187 -12.95 -3.55 31.21
C LYS A 187 -11.62 -3.57 31.96
N ASP A 188 -11.62 -4.05 33.20
CA ASP A 188 -10.42 -4.12 34.03
C ASP A 188 -9.52 -5.30 33.55
N GLU A 189 -10.09 -6.34 32.91
CA GLU A 189 -9.36 -7.47 32.31
C GLU A 189 -8.54 -7.10 31.06
N LEU A 190 -8.71 -5.89 30.51
CA LEU A 190 -7.94 -5.38 29.37
C LEU A 190 -6.65 -4.68 29.79
N GLY A 191 -6.27 -4.74 31.08
CA GLY A 191 -5.04 -4.13 31.60
C GLY A 191 -5.06 -2.60 31.60
N ILE A 192 -6.26 -2.01 31.66
CA ILE A 192 -6.47 -0.56 31.73
C ILE A 192 -6.65 -0.18 33.20
N THR A 193 -5.90 0.83 33.68
CA THR A 193 -5.99 1.31 35.06
C THR A 193 -7.46 1.65 35.45
N PRO A 194 -7.99 1.10 36.56
CA PRO A 194 -9.39 1.26 36.94
C PRO A 194 -9.79 2.72 37.24
N GLN A 195 -10.93 3.15 36.70
CA GLN A 195 -11.55 4.47 36.96
C GLN A 195 -13.03 4.38 37.34
N GLY A 196 -13.55 5.40 38.05
CA GLY A 196 -14.96 5.51 38.42
C GLY A 196 -15.29 4.99 39.84
N PRO A 197 -16.59 4.80 40.16
CA PRO A 197 -17.04 4.38 41.48
C PRO A 197 -16.41 3.06 41.93
N GLY A 198 -16.04 2.95 43.21
CA GLY A 198 -15.42 1.74 43.77
C GLY A 198 -13.92 1.58 43.47
N THR A 199 -13.27 2.59 42.88
CA THR A 199 -11.80 2.60 42.65
C THR A 199 -11.08 3.42 43.72
N PHE A 200 -9.81 3.10 43.96
CA PHE A 200 -8.94 3.75 44.95
C PHE A 200 -7.51 3.88 44.41
N GLY A 201 -6.79 4.92 44.84
CA GLY A 201 -5.35 5.06 44.59
C GLY A 201 -4.53 4.51 45.75
N LEU A 202 -3.42 3.81 45.46
CA LEU A 202 -2.57 3.25 46.51
C LEU A 202 -1.93 4.33 47.39
N SER A 203 -1.63 5.50 46.82
CA SER A 203 -1.08 6.64 47.54
C SER A 203 -1.98 7.16 48.66
N GLU A 204 -3.29 6.88 48.60
CA GLU A 204 -4.26 7.24 49.65
C GLU A 204 -3.95 6.54 50.98
N PHE A 205 -3.28 5.39 50.94
CA PHE A 205 -2.92 4.60 52.12
C PHE A 205 -1.54 4.90 52.70
N ASN A 206 -0.75 5.79 52.08
CA ASN A 206 0.63 6.09 52.49
C ASN A 206 0.75 6.47 53.98
N ALA A 207 -0.21 7.23 54.51
CA ALA A 207 -0.22 7.64 55.91
C ALA A 207 -0.44 6.45 56.87
N ALA A 208 -1.30 5.50 56.50
CA ALA A 208 -1.63 4.31 57.30
C ALA A 208 -0.49 3.27 57.30
N MET A 209 0.36 3.28 56.26
CA MET A 209 1.48 2.37 56.09
C MET A 209 2.81 2.87 56.69
N LYS A 210 2.84 4.03 57.36
CA LYS A 210 4.09 4.69 57.84
C LYS A 210 5.06 3.80 58.63
N ASN A 211 4.57 2.75 59.30
CA ASN A 211 5.36 1.84 60.13
C ASN A 211 5.57 0.44 59.49
N LEU A 212 5.16 0.25 58.25
CA LEU A 212 5.28 -1.03 57.53
C LEU A 212 6.41 -0.97 56.50
N ARG A 213 7.14 -2.07 56.37
CA ARG A 213 8.13 -2.25 55.30
C ARG A 213 7.41 -2.68 54.02
N VAL A 214 7.62 -1.98 52.91
CA VAL A 214 7.04 -2.32 51.59
C VAL A 214 8.12 -2.66 50.57
N ALA A 215 8.20 -3.92 50.16
CA ALA A 215 9.03 -4.39 49.06
C ALA A 215 8.16 -4.52 47.81
N GLN A 216 8.55 -3.86 46.72
CA GLN A 216 7.87 -3.99 45.42
C GLN A 216 8.85 -4.43 44.33
N PHE A 217 8.49 -5.49 43.62
CA PHE A 217 9.11 -5.92 42.37
C PHE A 217 8.35 -5.32 41.19
N HIS A 218 9.08 -4.82 40.20
CA HIS A 218 8.50 -4.24 39.00
C HIS A 218 9.37 -4.57 37.78
N GLY A 219 8.74 -5.05 36.71
CA GLY A 219 9.43 -5.34 35.46
C GLY A 219 9.96 -4.07 34.81
N GLY A 220 11.23 -4.05 34.41
CA GLY A 220 11.86 -2.89 33.77
C GLY A 220 11.27 -2.56 32.39
N ALA A 221 10.56 -3.51 31.77
CA ALA A 221 9.80 -3.34 30.53
C ALA A 221 8.28 -3.25 30.75
N ASP A 222 7.81 -3.22 32.00
CA ASP A 222 6.40 -3.09 32.34
C ASP A 222 5.92 -1.65 32.12
N PHE A 223 5.16 -1.43 31.04
CA PHE A 223 4.53 -0.15 30.73
C PHE A 223 3.08 -0.05 31.24
N MET A 224 2.56 -1.12 31.86
CA MET A 224 1.17 -1.22 32.29
C MET A 224 0.98 -0.69 33.72
N ALA A 225 1.94 -0.94 34.61
CA ALA A 225 1.91 -0.47 35.99
C ALA A 225 2.84 0.72 36.25
N SER A 226 2.47 1.60 37.19
CA SER A 226 3.28 2.75 37.58
C SER A 226 3.97 2.57 38.94
N THR A 227 5.27 2.89 39.01
CA THR A 227 6.05 2.91 40.26
C THR A 227 5.92 4.21 41.06
N ALA A 228 5.17 5.19 40.57
CA ALA A 228 5.07 6.51 41.20
C ALA A 228 4.52 6.46 42.64
N TRP A 229 3.60 5.54 42.93
CA TRP A 229 2.99 5.44 44.26
C TRP A 229 4.01 4.96 45.31
N VAL A 230 4.78 3.91 45.03
CA VAL A 230 5.79 3.39 45.96
C VAL A 230 6.92 4.41 46.14
N GLN A 231 7.28 5.15 45.10
CA GLN A 231 8.21 6.27 45.20
C GLN A 231 7.69 7.41 46.09
N SER A 232 6.37 7.60 46.20
CA SER A 232 5.74 8.57 47.12
C SER A 232 5.58 8.08 48.57
N LEU A 233 5.81 6.79 48.83
CA LEU A 233 5.64 6.15 50.14
C LEU A 233 6.67 6.69 51.15
N LYS A 234 6.22 7.03 52.35
CA LYS A 234 7.07 7.57 53.43
C LYS A 234 7.61 6.52 54.40
N SER A 235 7.08 5.30 54.38
CA SER A 235 7.59 4.20 55.19
C SER A 235 8.85 3.61 54.55
N PRO A 236 9.62 2.78 55.29
CA PRO A 236 10.73 2.04 54.69
C PRO A 236 10.23 1.27 53.46
N LYS A 237 10.95 1.40 52.34
CA LYS A 237 10.61 0.77 51.06
C LYS A 237 11.83 0.22 50.36
N ALA A 238 11.63 -0.86 49.61
CA ALA A 238 12.58 -1.39 48.64
C ALA A 238 11.86 -1.55 47.30
N LEU A 239 12.42 -0.97 46.24
CA LEU A 239 11.89 -1.10 44.88
C LEU A 239 12.92 -1.86 44.04
N TYR A 240 12.57 -3.08 43.64
CA TYR A 240 13.36 -3.94 42.80
C TYR A 240 12.90 -3.79 41.35
N LEU A 241 13.70 -3.11 40.53
CA LEU A 241 13.48 -3.01 39.09
C LEU A 241 14.18 -4.18 38.42
N VAL A 242 13.40 -5.09 37.84
CA VAL A 242 13.89 -6.33 37.24
C VAL A 242 14.19 -6.04 35.76
N PRO A 243 15.46 -5.98 35.33
CA PRO A 243 15.79 -5.58 33.96
C PRO A 243 15.18 -6.52 32.92
N GLY A 244 14.65 -5.98 31.82
CA GLY A 244 14.09 -6.76 30.70
C GLY A 244 12.73 -7.42 30.95
N ALA A 245 12.35 -7.65 32.21
CA ALA A 245 11.10 -8.30 32.59
C ALA A 245 9.85 -7.46 32.25
N ASN A 246 8.83 -8.11 31.69
CA ASN A 246 7.50 -7.54 31.45
C ASN A 246 6.60 -7.55 32.73
N HIS A 247 5.31 -7.19 32.61
CA HIS A 247 4.36 -7.15 33.74
C HIS A 247 4.20 -8.49 34.49
N GLY A 248 4.34 -9.61 33.78
CA GLY A 248 4.32 -10.97 34.31
C GLY A 248 5.70 -11.59 34.53
N PHE A 249 6.76 -10.77 34.46
CA PHE A 249 8.16 -11.18 34.60
C PHE A 249 8.62 -12.28 33.62
N ASP A 250 7.96 -12.43 32.46
CA ASP A 250 8.24 -13.40 31.38
C ASP A 250 8.22 -14.89 31.76
N GLY A 251 7.67 -15.23 32.93
CA GLY A 251 7.63 -16.58 33.49
C GLY A 251 8.72 -16.76 34.57
N PRO A 252 8.41 -17.37 35.72
CA PRO A 252 9.39 -17.52 36.79
C PRO A 252 10.46 -18.50 36.35
N ASP A 253 11.70 -18.04 36.20
CA ASP A 253 12.85 -18.93 36.23
C ASP A 253 13.44 -18.97 37.65
N ASP A 254 14.23 -20.00 37.95
CA ASP A 254 14.84 -20.16 39.28
C ASP A 254 15.77 -19.00 39.64
N SER A 255 16.20 -18.19 38.65
CA SER A 255 17.02 -17.00 38.91
C SER A 255 16.24 -15.89 39.63
N PHE A 256 14.91 -15.91 39.56
CA PHE A 256 14.05 -14.96 40.27
C PHE A 256 13.87 -15.30 41.76
N GLU A 257 14.15 -16.53 42.18
CA GLU A 257 14.05 -16.95 43.58
C GLU A 257 14.91 -16.07 44.51
N GLU A 258 16.15 -15.76 44.11
CA GLU A 258 17.05 -14.91 44.89
C GLU A 258 16.50 -13.49 45.11
N TRP A 259 15.74 -12.97 44.14
CA TRP A 259 15.08 -11.68 44.26
C TRP A 259 13.95 -11.74 45.27
N VAL A 260 13.11 -12.79 45.20
CA VAL A 260 12.02 -13.04 46.15
C VAL A 260 12.57 -13.19 47.57
N ALA A 261 13.65 -13.97 47.74
CA ALA A 261 14.35 -14.16 49.01
C ALA A 261 14.83 -12.83 49.63
N ARG A 262 15.43 -11.95 48.82
CA ARG A 262 15.88 -10.62 49.27
C ARG A 262 14.71 -9.74 49.68
N GLY A 263 13.66 -9.68 48.87
CA GLY A 263 12.44 -8.94 49.23
C GLY A 263 11.84 -9.43 50.54
N PHE A 264 11.74 -10.75 50.71
CA PHE A 264 11.23 -11.39 51.92
C PHE A 264 12.08 -11.05 53.16
N ASN A 265 13.41 -11.23 53.09
CA ASN A 265 14.32 -10.89 54.18
C ASN A 265 14.31 -9.40 54.53
N TRP A 266 14.18 -8.53 53.53
CA TRP A 266 14.08 -7.09 53.73
C TRP A 266 12.80 -6.71 54.49
N VAL A 267 11.66 -7.32 54.15
CA VAL A 267 10.39 -7.12 54.88
C VAL A 267 10.52 -7.56 56.35
N LEU A 268 11.30 -8.62 56.61
CA LEU A 268 11.56 -9.13 57.96
C LEU A 268 12.60 -8.35 58.79
N GLY A 269 13.26 -7.35 58.22
CA GLY A 269 14.16 -6.46 58.98
C GLY A 269 15.57 -6.31 58.42
N ASP A 270 15.98 -7.11 57.43
CA ASP A 270 17.34 -7.04 56.88
C ASP A 270 17.54 -5.79 56.01
N ASN A 271 18.25 -4.80 56.56
CA ASN A 271 18.55 -3.56 55.84
C ASN A 271 19.57 -3.74 54.71
N GLY A 272 20.38 -4.81 54.72
CA GLY A 272 21.34 -5.11 53.66
C GLY A 272 20.68 -5.62 52.37
N ALA A 273 19.42 -6.06 52.47
CA ALA A 273 18.66 -6.58 51.34
C ALA A 273 17.91 -5.49 50.54
N SER A 274 17.98 -4.20 50.90
CA SER A 274 17.18 -3.13 50.27
C SER A 274 17.55 -2.77 48.82
N SER A 275 18.66 -3.31 48.31
CA SER A 275 19.18 -3.04 46.97
C SER A 275 19.16 -4.33 46.13
N ALA A 276 18.95 -4.18 44.82
CA ALA A 276 18.97 -5.29 43.88
C ALA A 276 20.28 -6.10 43.98
N PRO A 277 20.26 -7.43 43.80
CA PRO A 277 21.49 -8.19 43.65
C PRO A 277 22.32 -7.62 42.47
N PRO A 278 23.65 -7.66 42.55
CA PRO A 278 24.49 -7.28 41.41
C PRO A 278 24.16 -8.21 40.24
N VAL A 279 23.58 -7.66 39.18
CA VAL A 279 23.30 -8.41 37.96
C VAL A 279 24.64 -8.67 37.28
N HIS A 280 25.12 -9.91 37.32
CA HIS A 280 26.23 -10.36 36.49
C HIS A 280 25.73 -10.54 35.05
N ASP A 281 25.42 -9.45 34.36
CA ASP A 281 25.13 -9.55 32.93
C ASP A 281 26.45 -9.63 32.15
N SER A 282 26.83 -10.87 31.84
CA SER A 282 27.96 -11.18 30.97
C SER A 282 27.65 -10.99 29.48
N SER A 283 26.45 -10.50 29.12
CA SER A 283 26.15 -10.13 27.74
C SER A 283 26.45 -8.65 27.49
N LEU A 284 27.49 -8.40 26.71
CA LEU A 284 27.79 -7.03 26.29
C LEU A 284 26.64 -6.45 25.44
N PRO A 285 26.47 -5.10 25.40
CA PRO A 285 25.36 -4.42 24.70
C PRO A 285 25.31 -4.62 23.17
N TRP A 286 26.18 -5.46 22.60
CA TRP A 286 26.35 -5.74 21.17
C TRP A 286 25.84 -7.13 20.71
N GLY A 287 24.97 -7.75 21.51
CA GLY A 287 24.16 -8.89 21.06
C GLY A 287 23.26 -8.55 19.86
N LEU A 288 22.83 -9.59 19.13
CA LEU A 288 21.91 -9.41 18.01
C LEU A 288 20.56 -8.88 18.52
N SER A 289 20.05 -7.77 17.94
CA SER A 289 18.69 -7.29 18.19
C SER A 289 17.69 -8.42 17.94
N PRO A 290 16.55 -8.52 18.67
CA PRO A 290 15.48 -9.46 18.35
C PRO A 290 15.00 -9.41 16.89
N LEU A 291 15.22 -8.29 16.20
CA LEU A 291 14.89 -8.07 14.79
C LEU A 291 15.99 -8.49 13.80
N TRP A 292 17.11 -9.07 14.27
CA TRP A 292 18.22 -9.52 13.41
C TRP A 292 17.80 -10.47 12.28
N PRO A 293 16.78 -11.35 12.41
CA PRO A 293 16.38 -12.23 11.31
C PRO A 293 15.83 -11.44 10.10
N ALA A 294 15.14 -10.33 10.34
CA ALA A 294 14.64 -9.46 9.27
C ALA A 294 15.80 -8.75 8.54
N ALA A 295 16.84 -8.37 9.27
CA ALA A 295 18.08 -7.83 8.71
C ALA A 295 18.79 -8.86 7.82
N ALA A 296 18.94 -10.09 8.32
CA ALA A 296 19.50 -11.19 7.56
C ALA A 296 18.70 -11.50 6.28
N LEU A 297 17.37 -11.48 6.36
CA LEU A 297 16.50 -11.67 5.20
C LEU A 297 16.68 -10.56 4.16
N ALA A 298 16.77 -9.29 4.58
CA ALA A 298 17.04 -8.18 3.68
C ALA A 298 18.41 -8.31 2.97
N ILE A 299 19.44 -8.76 3.69
CA ILE A 299 20.77 -9.07 3.13
C ILE A 299 20.66 -10.19 2.10
N VAL A 300 20.02 -11.31 2.44
CA VAL A 300 19.86 -12.47 1.55
C VAL A 300 19.14 -12.08 0.25
N LEU A 301 18.04 -11.33 0.33
CA LEU A 301 17.33 -10.87 -0.86
C LEU A 301 18.18 -9.93 -1.73
N SER A 302 18.97 -9.05 -1.09
CA SER A 302 19.89 -8.15 -1.79
C SER A 302 20.99 -8.92 -2.51
N LEU A 303 21.57 -9.94 -1.86
CA LEU A 303 22.57 -10.83 -2.46
C LEU A 303 21.97 -11.67 -3.60
N ILE A 304 20.78 -12.25 -3.41
CA ILE A 304 20.06 -12.97 -4.47
C ILE A 304 19.86 -12.07 -5.69
N PHE A 305 19.49 -10.80 -5.49
CA PHE A 305 19.36 -9.84 -6.60
C PHE A 305 20.70 -9.61 -7.32
N ILE A 306 21.79 -9.42 -6.57
CA ILE A 306 23.15 -9.20 -7.12
C ILE A 306 23.60 -10.41 -7.97
N PHE A 307 23.43 -11.63 -7.48
CA PHE A 307 23.96 -12.84 -8.13
C PHE A 307 23.03 -13.41 -9.21
N SER A 308 21.72 -13.24 -9.09
CA SER A 308 20.78 -13.98 -9.93
C SER A 308 20.34 -13.29 -11.22
N ARG A 309 20.91 -12.11 -11.58
CA ARG A 309 20.72 -11.19 -12.75
C ARG A 309 19.40 -11.24 -13.55
N LYS A 310 18.88 -12.43 -13.85
CA LYS A 310 17.55 -12.76 -14.39
C LYS A 310 16.36 -12.48 -13.46
N HIS A 311 16.54 -12.24 -12.15
CA HIS A 311 15.40 -11.97 -11.27
C HIS A 311 14.99 -10.49 -11.21
N SER A 312 13.67 -10.29 -11.27
CA SER A 312 13.02 -8.99 -11.38
C SER A 312 13.40 -8.02 -10.24
N LEU A 313 13.45 -6.73 -10.56
CA LEU A 313 13.47 -5.59 -9.63
C LEU A 313 12.53 -5.74 -8.41
N ARG A 314 11.53 -6.61 -8.49
CA ARG A 314 10.65 -6.99 -7.38
C ARG A 314 11.44 -7.52 -6.18
N ILE A 315 12.50 -8.31 -6.36
CA ILE A 315 13.31 -8.82 -5.23
C ILE A 315 13.98 -7.66 -4.50
N LEU A 316 14.58 -6.73 -5.24
CA LEU A 316 15.18 -5.53 -4.67
C LEU A 316 14.14 -4.66 -3.95
N VAL A 317 12.94 -4.52 -4.54
CA VAL A 317 11.82 -3.79 -3.90
C VAL A 317 11.34 -4.50 -2.63
N TRP A 318 11.35 -5.84 -2.59
CA TRP A 318 11.04 -6.61 -1.38
C TRP A 318 12.10 -6.39 -0.30
N ALA A 319 13.39 -6.40 -0.64
CA ALA A 319 14.46 -6.08 0.30
C ALA A 319 14.30 -4.66 0.89
N VAL A 320 13.97 -3.66 0.06
CA VAL A 320 13.61 -2.30 0.53
C VAL A 320 12.39 -2.32 1.44
N THR A 321 11.36 -3.09 1.11
CA THR A 321 10.13 -3.19 1.90
C THR A 321 10.40 -3.80 3.27
N ILE A 322 11.24 -4.84 3.35
CA ILE A 322 11.63 -5.49 4.60
C ILE A 322 12.48 -4.54 5.44
N MET A 323 13.45 -3.85 4.84
CA MET A 323 14.22 -2.82 5.54
C MET A 323 13.32 -1.70 6.07
N ALA A 324 12.29 -1.33 5.31
CA ALA A 324 11.33 -0.32 5.74
C ALA A 324 10.54 -0.76 6.98
N TRP A 325 10.04 -2.00 7.00
CA TRP A 325 9.40 -2.59 8.18
C TRP A 325 10.36 -2.74 9.36
N LEU A 326 11.60 -3.14 9.10
CA LEU A 326 12.65 -3.21 10.11
C LEU A 326 12.82 -1.86 10.81
N ASN A 327 12.91 -0.76 10.06
CA ASN A 327 13.02 0.58 10.63
C ASN A 327 11.79 0.97 11.47
N LEU A 328 10.59 0.61 11.01
CA LEU A 328 9.34 0.86 11.76
C LEU A 328 9.30 0.10 13.08
N LEU A 329 9.59 -1.20 13.05
CA LEU A 329 9.59 -2.05 14.25
C LEU A 329 10.67 -1.60 15.21
N GLU A 330 11.87 -1.31 14.70
CA GLU A 330 12.98 -0.82 15.50
C GLU A 330 12.63 0.52 16.16
N ALA A 331 11.95 1.43 15.47
CA ALA A 331 11.44 2.68 16.04
C ALA A 331 10.50 2.47 17.25
N MET A 332 9.74 1.37 17.25
CA MET A 332 8.83 1.00 18.33
C MET A 332 9.54 0.33 19.51
N THR A 333 10.70 -0.30 19.30
CA THR A 333 11.46 -0.94 20.39
C THR A 333 12.02 0.11 21.36
N VAL A 334 11.88 -0.14 22.66
CA VAL A 334 12.57 0.63 23.71
C VAL A 334 13.98 0.05 23.86
N LYS A 335 14.99 0.91 24.02
CA LYS A 335 16.37 0.48 24.26
C LYS A 335 16.74 0.71 25.71
N PRO A 336 17.55 -0.20 26.30
CA PRO A 336 17.98 -0.05 27.68
C PRO A 336 18.76 1.26 27.84
N PRO A 337 18.57 2.00 28.97
CA PRO A 337 19.27 3.25 29.23
C PRO A 337 20.79 3.11 29.13
N GLU A 338 21.35 2.01 29.61
CA GLU A 338 22.79 1.73 29.59
C GLU A 338 23.39 1.73 28.17
N ALA A 339 22.65 1.23 27.16
CA ALA A 339 23.10 1.24 25.78
C ALA A 339 23.02 2.64 25.14
N LEU A 340 22.08 3.47 25.60
CA LEU A 340 21.94 4.86 25.17
C LEU A 340 23.03 5.73 25.82
N ASP A 341 23.24 5.58 27.14
CA ASP A 341 24.26 6.28 27.91
C ASP A 341 25.66 5.93 27.43
N TRP A 342 25.91 4.65 27.12
CA TRP A 342 27.16 4.23 26.48
C TRP A 342 27.37 4.97 25.16
N MET A 343 26.33 5.09 24.33
CA MET A 343 26.46 5.79 23.05
C MET A 343 26.69 7.28 23.22
N ASP A 344 25.97 7.94 24.13
CA ASP A 344 26.12 9.37 24.38
C ASP A 344 27.54 9.72 24.88
N ASN A 345 28.22 8.79 25.55
CA ASN A 345 29.63 8.93 25.92
C ASN A 345 30.59 8.89 24.71
N TRP A 346 30.26 8.16 23.64
CA TRP A 346 31.12 8.02 22.45
C TRP A 346 30.73 8.97 21.30
N LEU A 347 29.44 9.29 21.16
CA LEU A 347 28.85 10.14 20.13
C LEU A 347 27.74 11.03 20.76
N PRO A 348 28.10 12.14 21.44
CA PRO A 348 27.17 13.06 22.08
C PRO A 348 26.46 13.96 21.06
N LEU A 349 25.77 13.37 20.09
CA LEU A 349 25.08 14.10 19.02
C LEU A 349 23.63 14.47 19.38
N GLY A 350 23.11 14.04 20.53
CA GLY A 350 21.70 14.23 20.89
C GLY A 350 20.73 13.51 19.93
N ILE A 351 21.23 12.54 19.17
CA ILE A 351 20.45 11.77 18.18
C ILE A 351 19.70 10.62 18.86
N SER A 352 20.13 10.18 20.06
CA SER A 352 19.53 9.08 20.83
C SER A 352 18.02 9.28 21.03
N ASP A 353 17.59 10.48 21.42
CA ASP A 353 16.17 10.81 21.64
C ASP A 353 15.33 10.88 20.36
N ASN A 354 15.92 11.34 19.24
CA ASN A 354 15.22 11.57 17.98
C ASN A 354 15.32 10.38 17.01
N SER A 355 16.18 9.41 17.31
CA SER A 355 16.47 8.23 16.49
C SER A 355 15.21 7.41 16.14
N ARG A 356 14.27 7.27 17.09
CA ARG A 356 12.99 6.56 16.87
C ARG A 356 12.17 7.20 15.76
N ILE A 357 12.12 8.52 15.74
CA ILE A 357 11.31 9.27 14.79
C ILE A 357 11.96 9.27 13.40
N LEU A 358 13.29 9.39 13.33
CA LEU A 358 14.03 9.26 12.08
C LEU A 358 13.91 7.86 11.48
N LEU A 359 13.92 6.81 12.32
CA LEU A 359 13.64 5.43 11.90
C LEU A 359 12.20 5.28 11.42
N LEU A 360 11.22 5.84 12.14
CA LEU A 360 9.82 5.85 11.69
C LEU A 360 9.67 6.52 10.32
N PHE A 361 10.29 7.69 10.12
CA PHE A 361 10.22 8.42 8.85
C PHE A 361 10.91 7.69 7.72
N SER A 362 12.11 7.16 7.95
CA SER A 362 12.82 6.36 6.95
C SER A 362 12.02 5.10 6.60
N GLY A 363 11.37 4.44 7.57
CA GLY A 363 10.50 3.29 7.34
C GLY A 363 9.27 3.62 6.50
N ILE A 364 8.46 4.60 6.91
CA ILE A 364 7.28 5.05 6.14
C ILE A 364 7.69 5.53 4.75
N GLY A 365 8.77 6.32 4.68
CA GLY A 365 9.34 6.84 3.44
C GLY A 365 9.75 5.71 2.49
N LEU A 366 10.54 4.73 2.95
CA LEU A 366 10.96 3.59 2.14
C LEU A 366 9.77 2.74 1.68
N LEU A 367 8.74 2.54 2.51
CA LEU A 367 7.50 1.87 2.10
C LEU A 367 6.78 2.62 0.96
N ALA A 368 6.65 3.95 1.08
CA ALA A 368 6.04 4.77 0.02
C ALA A 368 6.87 4.73 -1.27
N LEU A 369 8.21 4.81 -1.14
CA LEU A 369 9.16 4.80 -2.24
C LEU A 369 9.27 3.44 -2.93
N ALA A 370 9.00 2.32 -2.24
CA ALA A 370 9.00 0.97 -2.82
C ALA A 370 8.11 0.87 -4.07
N ARG A 371 6.95 1.55 -4.06
CA ARG A 371 6.07 1.63 -5.23
C ARG A 371 6.71 2.41 -6.39
N GLY A 372 7.42 3.50 -6.08
CA GLY A 372 8.14 4.32 -7.05
C GLY A 372 9.35 3.59 -7.66
N LEU A 373 10.11 2.87 -6.84
CA LEU A 373 11.20 2.00 -7.26
C LEU A 373 10.69 0.92 -8.22
N ARG A 374 9.56 0.26 -7.89
CA ARG A 374 8.92 -0.72 -8.79
C ARG A 374 8.51 -0.12 -10.15
N ARG A 375 8.28 1.20 -10.20
CA ARG A 375 7.98 1.96 -11.42
C ARG A 375 9.21 2.63 -12.03
N HIS A 376 10.42 2.23 -11.64
CA HIS A 376 11.66 2.74 -12.20
C HIS A 376 11.83 4.26 -12.04
N LYS A 377 11.21 4.89 -11.03
CA LYS A 377 11.23 6.35 -10.84
C LYS A 377 12.58 6.83 -10.32
N HIS A 378 13.19 7.80 -11.00
CA HIS A 378 14.49 8.35 -10.61
C HIS A 378 14.43 9.05 -9.24
N MET A 379 13.39 9.85 -8.98
CA MET A 379 13.22 10.50 -7.68
C MET A 379 12.98 9.50 -6.56
N ALA A 380 12.27 8.40 -6.84
CA ALA A 380 12.07 7.34 -5.85
C ALA A 380 13.39 6.66 -5.47
N TRP A 381 14.23 6.42 -6.48
CA TRP A 381 15.58 5.90 -6.29
C TRP A 381 16.45 6.83 -5.45
N LEU A 382 16.53 8.11 -5.81
CA LEU A 382 17.35 9.08 -5.08
C LEU A 382 16.92 9.21 -3.62
N LEU A 383 15.61 9.36 -3.37
CA LEU A 383 15.08 9.45 -2.02
C LEU A 383 15.27 8.16 -1.23
N ALA A 384 15.16 6.99 -1.86
CA ALA A 384 15.40 5.71 -1.18
C ALA A 384 16.86 5.56 -0.77
N VAL A 385 17.81 5.97 -1.64
CA VAL A 385 19.24 6.00 -1.29
C VAL A 385 19.49 6.93 -0.10
N ILE A 386 18.93 8.15 -0.11
CA ILE A 386 19.05 9.09 1.01
C ILE A 386 18.48 8.48 2.30
N MET A 387 17.27 7.91 2.26
CA MET A 387 16.63 7.31 3.44
C MET A 387 17.40 6.10 3.97
N LEU A 388 18.02 5.30 3.10
CA LEU A 388 18.88 4.19 3.52
C LEU A 388 20.18 4.69 4.15
N CYS A 389 20.80 5.76 3.63
CA CYS A 389 21.95 6.38 4.28
C CYS A 389 21.59 6.91 5.68
N VAL A 390 20.43 7.57 5.82
CA VAL A 390 19.91 8.01 7.13
C VAL A 390 19.71 6.81 8.05
N SER A 391 19.11 5.72 7.56
CA SER A 391 18.91 4.50 8.32
C SER A 391 20.25 3.89 8.81
N VAL A 392 21.29 3.85 7.97
CA VAL A 392 22.64 3.41 8.38
C VAL A 392 23.15 4.25 9.55
N ILE A 393 23.12 5.58 9.42
CA ILE A 393 23.60 6.49 10.45
C ILE A 393 22.82 6.28 11.75
N VAL A 394 21.49 6.26 11.69
CA VAL A 394 20.64 6.16 12.88
C VAL A 394 20.79 4.80 13.58
N HIS A 395 20.93 3.69 12.86
CA HIS A 395 21.18 2.38 13.50
C HIS A 395 22.54 2.32 14.20
N LEU A 396 23.56 2.98 13.66
CA LEU A 396 24.88 3.07 14.30
C LEU A 396 24.86 3.98 15.52
N THR A 397 24.20 5.14 15.45
CA THR A 397 24.21 6.15 16.52
C THR A 397 23.16 5.93 17.61
N ARG A 398 22.22 4.97 17.46
CA ARG A 398 21.15 4.74 18.46
C ARG A 398 21.53 3.70 19.51
N ALA A 399 21.94 2.50 19.07
CA ALA A 399 22.36 1.41 19.95
C ALA A 399 23.42 0.51 19.28
N PHE A 400 24.23 1.06 18.37
CA PHE A 400 25.31 0.39 17.64
C PHE A 400 24.85 -0.91 16.98
N GLN A 401 23.71 -0.84 16.29
CA GLN A 401 23.08 -1.99 15.65
C GLN A 401 23.73 -2.27 14.31
N TRP A 402 24.98 -2.73 14.37
CA TRP A 402 25.82 -2.96 13.20
C TRP A 402 25.16 -3.90 12.17
N HIS A 403 24.35 -4.87 12.59
CA HIS A 403 23.66 -5.79 11.69
C HIS A 403 22.54 -5.11 10.88
N HIS A 404 21.81 -4.14 11.46
CA HIS A 404 20.80 -3.35 10.74
C HIS A 404 21.46 -2.36 9.77
N ALA A 405 22.54 -1.72 10.22
CA ALA A 405 23.36 -0.86 9.37
C ALA A 405 23.95 -1.65 8.19
N LEU A 406 24.45 -2.87 8.44
CA LEU A 406 24.96 -3.76 7.39
C LEU A 406 23.88 -4.13 6.38
N ALA A 407 22.67 -4.46 6.83
CA ALA A 407 21.55 -4.74 5.93
C ALA A 407 21.23 -3.56 5.00
N ALA A 408 21.17 -2.34 5.54
CA ALA A 408 20.97 -1.13 4.74
C ALA A 408 22.12 -0.87 3.76
N MET A 409 23.38 -1.09 4.16
CA MET A 409 24.56 -0.94 3.29
C MET A 409 24.59 -1.95 2.15
N VAL A 410 24.30 -3.23 2.44
CA VAL A 410 24.23 -4.29 1.42
C VAL A 410 23.12 -4.00 0.42
N LEU A 411 22.00 -3.40 0.86
CA LEU A 411 20.90 -2.98 0.00
C LEU A 411 21.19 -1.70 -0.82
N LEU A 412 22.02 -0.78 -0.29
CA LEU A 412 22.48 0.40 -1.01
C LEU A 412 23.32 0.05 -2.24
N ALA A 413 24.19 -0.95 -2.13
CA ALA A 413 25.08 -1.38 -3.23
C ALA A 413 24.34 -1.65 -4.55
N PRO A 414 23.28 -2.49 -4.60
CA PRO A 414 22.52 -2.71 -5.83
C PRO A 414 21.76 -1.46 -6.30
N LEU A 415 21.18 -0.66 -5.40
CA LEU A 415 20.49 0.57 -5.80
C LEU A 415 21.45 1.54 -6.51
N ILE A 416 22.67 1.71 -6.01
CA ILE A 416 23.68 2.59 -6.62
C ILE A 416 24.22 1.98 -7.92
N ARG A 417 24.59 0.69 -7.90
CA ARG A 417 25.21 -0.01 -9.04
C ARG A 417 24.31 -0.08 -10.27
N TRP A 418 22.99 -0.20 -10.07
CA TRP A 418 21.99 -0.28 -11.13
C TRP A 418 21.13 0.98 -11.24
N ARG A 419 21.67 2.15 -10.90
CA ARG A 419 20.99 3.45 -11.03
C ARG A 419 20.37 3.72 -12.41
N SER A 420 21.00 3.20 -13.48
CA SER A 420 20.52 3.31 -14.86
C SER A 420 19.19 2.59 -15.12
N THR A 421 18.72 1.76 -14.20
CA THR A 421 17.41 1.11 -14.27
C THR A 421 16.27 2.06 -13.87
N PHE A 422 16.56 3.15 -13.15
CA PHE A 422 15.58 4.09 -12.62
C PHE A 422 15.52 5.39 -13.43
N LEU A 423 15.16 5.30 -14.71
CA LEU A 423 15.16 6.43 -15.66
C LEU A 423 13.82 7.18 -15.72
N ALA A 424 12.76 6.64 -15.13
CA ALA A 424 11.43 7.21 -15.27
C ALA A 424 11.31 8.53 -14.50
N ARG A 425 10.93 9.59 -15.19
CA ARG A 425 10.75 10.94 -14.64
C ARG A 425 9.45 11.00 -13.83
N SER A 426 9.47 11.79 -12.76
CA SER A 426 8.25 12.20 -12.06
C SER A 426 7.66 13.41 -12.78
N ASP A 427 6.35 13.63 -12.62
CA ASP A 427 5.66 14.76 -13.23
C ASP A 427 6.25 16.10 -12.77
N ALA A 428 6.88 16.86 -13.67
CA ALA A 428 7.59 18.10 -13.32
C ALA A 428 6.69 19.15 -12.63
N PRO A 429 5.43 19.37 -13.06
CA PRO A 429 4.48 20.19 -12.32
C PRO A 429 4.10 19.63 -10.95
N SER A 430 3.92 18.31 -10.81
CA SER A 430 3.67 17.70 -9.50
C SER A 430 4.87 17.81 -8.57
N LEU A 431 6.09 17.76 -9.10
CA LEU A 431 7.31 18.05 -8.34
C LEU A 431 7.35 19.50 -7.90
N ARG A 432 7.09 20.46 -8.80
CA ARG A 432 6.98 21.89 -8.43
C ARG A 432 5.92 22.10 -7.35
N PHE A 433 4.75 21.48 -7.49
CA PHE A 433 3.69 21.55 -6.49
C PHE A 433 4.11 20.90 -5.16
N ALA A 434 4.80 19.76 -5.19
CA ALA A 434 5.35 19.13 -4.00
C ALA A 434 6.34 20.06 -3.28
N PHE A 435 7.29 20.65 -4.02
CA PHE A 435 8.25 21.61 -3.47
C PHE A 435 7.59 22.86 -2.90
N ILE A 436 6.57 23.42 -3.56
CA ILE A 436 5.80 24.56 -3.07
C ILE A 436 4.96 24.18 -1.85
N SER A 437 4.44 22.94 -1.80
CA SER A 437 3.61 22.49 -0.69
C SER A 437 4.38 22.33 0.62
N VAL A 438 5.69 22.08 0.58
CA VAL A 438 6.54 21.95 1.80
C VAL A 438 6.51 23.21 2.67
N PRO A 439 6.92 24.41 2.19
CA PRO A 439 6.88 25.61 3.01
C PRO A 439 5.46 26.04 3.38
N VAL A 440 4.47 25.79 2.51
CA VAL A 440 3.06 26.11 2.80
C VAL A 440 2.53 25.25 3.96
N LEU A 441 2.77 23.94 3.93
CA LEU A 441 2.35 23.03 4.99
C LEU A 441 3.11 23.31 6.29
N ALA A 442 4.42 23.57 6.22
CA ALA A 442 5.23 23.94 7.38
C ALA A 442 4.75 25.25 8.02
N LEU A 443 4.50 26.28 7.22
CA LEU A 443 3.96 27.56 7.71
C LEU A 443 2.55 27.41 8.29
N SER A 444 1.70 26.60 7.67
CA SER A 444 0.34 26.33 8.18
C SER A 444 0.38 25.64 9.53
N LEU A 445 1.24 24.63 9.69
CA LEU A 445 1.45 23.93 10.96
C LEU A 445 2.08 24.86 12.00
N LEU A 446 2.98 25.75 11.60
CA LEU A 446 3.60 26.73 12.48
C LEU A 446 2.56 27.72 13.02
N ILE A 447 1.71 28.28 12.15
CA ILE A 447 0.61 29.17 12.56
C ILE A 447 -0.36 28.43 13.48
N TYR A 448 -0.77 27.21 13.11
CA TYR A 448 -1.67 26.39 13.93
C TYR A 448 -1.09 26.09 15.32
N GLY A 449 0.17 25.66 15.39
CA GLY A 449 0.85 25.34 16.64
C GLY A 449 1.07 26.57 17.52
N VAL A 450 1.52 27.69 16.94
CA VAL A 450 1.76 28.95 17.68
C VAL A 450 0.46 29.51 18.25
N THR A 451 -0.59 29.57 17.43
CA THR A 451 -1.91 30.06 17.89
C THR A 451 -2.52 29.14 18.94
N GLY A 452 -2.39 27.81 18.78
CA GLY A 452 -2.85 26.86 19.79
C GLY A 452 -2.10 26.97 21.11
N LEU A 453 -0.76 27.01 21.10
CA LEU A 453 0.05 27.19 22.30
C LEU A 453 -0.26 28.52 23.00
N ARG A 454 -0.50 29.59 22.23
CA ARG A 454 -0.91 30.88 22.79
C ARG A 454 -2.25 30.78 23.52
N GLN A 455 -3.23 30.11 22.93
CA GLN A 455 -4.53 29.90 23.54
C GLN A 455 -4.45 29.03 24.81
N PHE A 456 -3.59 28.00 24.83
CA PHE A 456 -3.34 27.21 26.04
C PHE A 456 -2.65 28.03 27.14
N SER A 457 -1.70 28.91 26.77
CA SER A 457 -1.08 29.85 27.72
C SER A 457 -2.09 30.81 28.32
N GLU A 458 -3.04 31.34 27.54
CA GLU A 458 -4.07 32.26 28.03
C GLU A 458 -5.10 31.56 28.94
N ARG A 459 -5.27 30.25 28.79
CA ARG A 459 -6.14 29.41 29.65
C ARG A 459 -5.46 28.97 30.95
N GLY A 460 -4.21 29.36 31.20
CA GLY A 460 -3.46 28.98 32.39
C GLY A 460 -3.03 27.51 32.43
N GLU A 461 -2.89 26.87 31.27
CA GLU A 461 -2.48 25.46 31.16
C GLU A 461 -0.95 25.26 31.28
N PHE A 462 -0.23 26.33 31.63
CA PHE A 462 1.20 26.40 31.93
C PHE A 462 1.42 27.18 33.24
N GLY A 463 2.50 26.88 33.97
CA GLY A 463 2.83 27.56 35.23
C GLY A 463 3.16 29.04 35.07
N GLU A 464 3.73 29.43 33.93
CA GLU A 464 3.99 30.83 33.54
C GLU A 464 3.43 31.12 32.15
N ALA A 465 3.13 32.40 31.87
CA ALA A 465 2.63 32.81 30.58
C ALA A 465 3.74 32.72 29.51
N LEU A 466 3.49 32.00 28.42
CA LEU A 466 4.45 31.79 27.35
C LEU A 466 4.64 33.07 26.51
N SER A 467 5.91 33.36 26.18
CA SER A 467 6.23 34.40 25.20
C SER A 467 5.90 33.92 23.77
N TRP A 468 5.81 34.86 22.82
CA TRP A 468 5.64 34.51 21.40
C TRP A 468 6.80 33.66 20.88
N THR A 469 8.02 33.92 21.35
CA THR A 469 9.21 33.15 21.01
C THR A 469 9.13 31.72 21.52
N ASP A 470 8.58 31.49 22.70
CA ASP A 470 8.42 30.13 23.25
C ASP A 470 7.40 29.33 22.45
N CYS A 471 6.28 29.96 22.08
CA CYS A 471 5.27 29.33 21.22
C CYS A 471 5.84 28.96 19.84
N VAL A 472 6.66 29.84 19.25
CA VAL A 472 7.32 29.59 17.96
C VAL A 472 8.33 28.46 18.07
N ASN A 473 9.22 28.50 19.05
CA ASN A 473 10.26 27.49 19.25
C ASN A 473 9.66 26.12 19.61
N GLY A 474 8.65 26.10 20.48
CA GLY A 474 7.93 24.88 20.86
C GLY A 474 7.20 24.24 19.68
N THR A 475 6.53 25.06 18.86
CA THR A 475 5.86 24.57 17.64
C THR A 475 6.88 24.12 16.60
N ALA A 476 7.94 24.89 16.36
CA ALA A 476 9.00 24.52 15.42
C ALA A 476 9.64 23.20 15.82
N SER A 477 9.94 23.01 17.11
CA SER A 477 10.42 21.75 17.68
C SER A 477 9.44 20.61 17.40
N ALA A 478 8.14 20.80 17.63
CA ALA A 478 7.12 19.79 17.32
C ALA A 478 7.01 19.47 15.82
N ILE A 479 7.22 20.45 14.91
CA ILE A 479 7.20 20.23 13.45
C ILE A 479 8.39 19.39 13.00
N ILE A 480 9.57 19.66 13.54
CA ILE A 480 10.77 18.81 13.33
C ILE A 480 10.78 17.57 14.22
N LEU A 481 9.64 17.30 14.87
CA LEU A 481 9.35 16.12 15.67
C LEU A 481 10.19 16.01 16.96
N GLN A 482 10.83 17.08 17.39
CA GLN A 482 11.55 17.17 18.66
C GLN A 482 10.60 17.43 19.84
N LYS A 483 10.99 16.93 21.02
CA LYS A 483 10.41 17.34 22.30
C LYS A 483 11.01 18.68 22.72
N SER A 484 10.22 19.50 23.39
CA SER A 484 10.68 20.73 24.03
C SER A 484 10.27 20.74 25.50
N ASN A 485 10.77 21.70 26.28
CA ASN A 485 10.38 21.87 27.69
C ASN A 485 8.87 22.06 27.86
N LEU A 486 8.16 22.50 26.82
CA LEU A 486 6.69 22.61 26.84
C LEU A 486 5.98 21.25 26.91
N ASP A 487 6.64 20.15 26.53
CA ASP A 487 6.10 18.80 26.69
C ASP A 487 6.13 18.34 28.15
N THR A 488 7.06 18.83 28.97
CA THR A 488 7.17 18.50 30.40
C THR A 488 6.34 19.46 31.24
N ASP A 489 6.38 20.74 30.91
CA ASP A 489 5.83 21.81 31.75
C ASP A 489 4.33 22.05 31.48
N GLY A 490 3.86 21.64 30.30
CA GLY A 490 2.46 21.80 29.89
C GLY A 490 1.52 20.72 30.43
N SER A 491 0.23 21.06 30.51
CA SER A 491 -0.82 20.12 30.91
C SER A 491 -0.99 18.95 29.95
N ARG A 492 -1.80 17.95 30.33
CA ARG A 492 -2.11 16.79 29.46
C ARG A 492 -2.67 17.23 28.09
N ASN A 493 -3.48 18.29 28.06
CA ASN A 493 -4.08 18.79 26.83
C ASN A 493 -3.02 19.37 25.90
N VAL A 494 -2.05 20.11 26.45
CA VAL A 494 -0.90 20.64 25.71
C VAL A 494 -0.08 19.50 25.11
N ARG A 495 0.20 18.44 25.87
CA ARG A 495 0.96 17.28 25.37
C ARG A 495 0.25 16.58 24.21
N ILE A 496 -1.07 16.41 24.30
CA ILE A 496 -1.88 15.85 23.21
C ILE A 496 -1.84 16.77 21.98
N PHE A 497 -1.96 18.09 22.20
CA PHE A 497 -1.89 19.08 21.13
C PHE A 497 -0.55 19.04 20.38
N LEU A 498 0.57 19.06 21.10
CA LEU A 498 1.92 18.94 20.51
C LEU A 498 2.10 17.61 19.79
N SER A 499 1.55 16.51 20.31
CA SER A 499 1.52 15.21 19.61
C SER A 499 0.73 15.28 18.29
N ASN A 500 -0.38 16.02 18.23
CA ASN A 500 -1.13 16.22 17.00
C ASN A 500 -0.36 17.06 15.97
N VAL A 501 0.39 18.08 16.40
CA VAL A 501 1.28 18.85 15.51
C VAL A 501 2.36 17.94 14.90
N ARG A 502 2.96 17.05 15.71
CA ARG A 502 3.90 16.02 15.23
C ARG A 502 3.24 15.07 14.22
N GLY A 503 2.05 14.57 14.54
CA GLY A 503 1.26 13.71 13.63
C GLY A 503 0.92 14.41 12.30
N GLY A 504 0.52 15.67 12.35
CA GLY A 504 0.26 16.50 11.17
C GLY A 504 1.50 16.71 10.29
N SER A 505 2.66 16.85 10.91
CA SER A 505 3.95 16.95 10.22
C SER A 505 4.31 15.65 9.48
N LEU A 506 4.09 14.50 10.11
CA LEU A 506 4.26 13.18 9.48
C LEU A 506 3.33 12.97 8.28
N LEU A 507 2.04 13.31 8.43
CA LEU A 507 1.06 13.22 7.35
C LEU A 507 1.41 14.15 6.19
N SER A 508 1.86 15.36 6.49
CA SER A 508 2.31 16.34 5.48
C SER A 508 3.50 15.83 4.69
N ALA A 509 4.51 15.27 5.37
CA ALA A 509 5.68 14.70 4.71
C ALA A 509 5.31 13.49 3.84
N LEU A 510 4.41 12.61 4.30
CA LEU A 510 3.90 11.50 3.49
C LEU A 510 3.15 12.00 2.24
N ALA A 511 2.31 13.03 2.37
CA ALA A 511 1.60 13.63 1.24
C ALA A 511 2.56 14.19 0.19
N VAL A 512 3.63 14.86 0.62
CA VAL A 512 4.69 15.37 -0.27
C VAL A 512 5.38 14.23 -1.01
N VAL A 513 5.77 13.15 -0.32
CA VAL A 513 6.36 11.96 -0.96
C VAL A 513 5.40 11.37 -2.00
N ILE A 514 4.11 11.23 -1.68
CA ILE A 514 3.11 10.73 -2.63
C ILE A 514 3.02 11.63 -3.87
N LEU A 515 3.06 12.96 -3.69
CA LEU A 515 3.05 13.93 -4.79
C LEU A 515 4.31 13.80 -5.67
N MET A 516 5.49 13.64 -5.07
CA MET A 516 6.75 13.44 -5.80
C MET A 516 6.81 12.14 -6.60
N LEU A 517 6.00 11.15 -6.22
CA LEU A 517 5.89 9.85 -6.88
C LEU A 517 4.80 9.80 -7.97
N ARG A 518 4.03 10.87 -8.19
CA ARG A 518 2.97 10.88 -9.19
C ARG A 518 3.54 10.76 -10.62
N PRO A 519 2.95 9.91 -11.48
CA PRO A 519 3.34 9.80 -12.88
C PRO A 519 2.93 11.06 -13.66
N VAL A 520 3.60 11.30 -14.79
CA VAL A 520 3.24 12.36 -15.75
C VAL A 520 1.82 12.10 -16.25
N LEU A 521 0.87 12.97 -15.91
CA LEU A 521 -0.55 12.81 -16.22
C LEU A 521 -0.90 13.43 -17.58
N LYS A 522 -1.67 12.68 -18.39
CA LYS A 522 -2.23 13.03 -19.72
C LYS A 522 -2.75 14.48 -19.87
N LYS A 523 -3.37 15.05 -18.83
CA LYS A 523 -4.09 16.34 -18.92
C LYS A 523 -3.19 17.57 -19.13
N ARG A 524 -1.87 17.41 -19.12
CA ARG A 524 -0.91 18.54 -19.17
C ARG A 524 0.05 18.51 -20.35
N MET A 525 -0.10 17.57 -21.28
CA MET A 525 0.65 17.62 -22.52
C MET A 525 -0.12 18.35 -23.60
N PRO A 526 0.47 19.41 -24.21
CA PRO A 526 -0.18 20.14 -25.28
C PRO A 526 -0.56 19.19 -26.43
N GLU A 527 -1.62 19.57 -27.13
CA GLU A 527 -1.95 18.98 -28.42
C GLU A 527 -0.86 19.34 -29.44
N ALA A 528 -0.77 18.56 -30.52
CA ALA A 528 0.22 18.82 -31.55
C ALA A 528 0.00 20.21 -32.16
N THR A 529 1.09 20.96 -32.38
CA THR A 529 1.03 22.27 -33.01
C THR A 529 0.75 22.14 -34.52
N ALA A 530 0.30 23.23 -35.15
CA ALA A 530 0.14 23.25 -36.60
C ALA A 530 1.48 22.96 -37.32
N GLU A 531 2.59 23.51 -36.83
CA GLU A 531 3.93 23.27 -37.37
C GLU A 531 4.36 21.80 -37.30
N GLU A 532 4.02 21.11 -36.20
CA GLU A 532 4.28 19.67 -36.06
C GLU A 532 3.45 18.85 -37.06
N ARG A 533 2.16 19.19 -37.25
CA ARG A 533 1.30 18.55 -38.25
C ARG A 533 1.78 18.78 -39.67
N ASP A 534 2.19 20.00 -40.01
CA ASP A 534 2.75 20.31 -41.34
C ASP A 534 4.03 19.52 -41.61
N ARG A 535 4.86 19.34 -40.59
CA ARG A 535 6.07 18.50 -40.68
C ARG A 535 5.72 17.03 -40.89
N VAL A 536 4.74 16.52 -40.16
CA VAL A 536 4.24 15.15 -40.33
C VAL A 536 3.71 14.94 -41.74
N ALA A 537 2.94 15.88 -42.28
CA ALA A 537 2.45 15.82 -43.66
C ALA A 537 3.60 15.70 -44.68
N ARG A 538 4.70 16.46 -44.51
CA ARG A 538 5.89 16.34 -45.36
C ARG A 538 6.58 14.98 -45.24
N LEU A 539 6.69 14.42 -44.04
CA LEU A 539 7.29 13.11 -43.83
C LEU A 539 6.43 11.97 -44.40
N ILE A 540 5.11 12.10 -44.32
CA ILE A 540 4.17 11.18 -44.98
C ILE A 540 4.32 11.26 -46.51
N ASP A 541 4.47 12.45 -47.09
CA ASP A 541 4.69 12.59 -48.53
C ASP A 541 6.00 11.91 -49.00
N GLN A 542 7.05 12.01 -48.17
CA GLN A 542 8.36 11.42 -48.46
C GLN A 542 8.44 9.90 -48.23
N HIS A 543 7.83 9.40 -47.15
CA HIS A 543 8.04 8.03 -46.67
C HIS A 543 6.75 7.22 -46.47
N GLY A 544 5.59 7.87 -46.44
CA GLY A 544 4.29 7.26 -46.20
C GLY A 544 3.85 6.39 -47.37
N LYS A 545 3.55 5.12 -47.08
CA LYS A 545 3.13 4.11 -48.07
C LYS A 545 1.94 3.30 -47.59
N ASP A 546 1.64 3.33 -46.30
CA ASP A 546 0.51 2.62 -45.72
C ASP A 546 -0.70 3.57 -45.59
N PRO A 547 -1.94 3.11 -45.81
CA PRO A 547 -3.16 3.86 -45.59
C PRO A 547 -3.29 4.44 -44.19
N MET A 548 -2.75 3.73 -43.19
CA MET A 548 -2.78 4.19 -41.80
C MET A 548 -1.92 5.44 -41.58
N ASP A 549 -0.94 5.69 -42.44
CA ASP A 549 -0.08 6.87 -42.35
C ASP A 549 -0.91 8.17 -42.49
N SER A 550 -1.99 8.16 -43.27
CA SER A 550 -2.86 9.33 -43.47
C SER A 550 -3.62 9.72 -42.18
N PHE A 551 -3.98 8.74 -41.34
CA PHE A 551 -4.67 8.98 -40.07
C PHE A 551 -3.76 9.55 -38.99
N ALA A 552 -2.44 9.63 -39.24
CA ALA A 552 -1.51 10.34 -38.36
C ALA A 552 -1.79 11.86 -38.30
N LEU A 553 -2.49 12.43 -39.28
CA LEU A 553 -2.81 13.86 -39.34
C LEU A 553 -4.04 14.27 -38.51
N LEU A 554 -4.77 13.31 -37.96
CA LEU A 554 -5.94 13.58 -37.12
C LEU A 554 -5.55 14.34 -35.84
N GLU A 555 -6.46 15.17 -35.33
CA GLU A 555 -6.22 16.07 -34.20
C GLU A 555 -5.93 15.36 -32.87
N ASP A 556 -6.35 14.11 -32.72
CA ASP A 556 -6.16 13.30 -31.52
C ASP A 556 -4.71 12.79 -31.36
N LYS A 557 -3.85 12.99 -32.37
CA LYS A 557 -2.47 12.50 -32.39
C LYS A 557 -1.48 13.43 -31.70
N ARG A 558 -0.45 12.80 -31.16
CA ARG A 558 0.81 13.40 -30.74
C ARG A 558 1.94 12.73 -31.49
N TYR A 559 3.06 13.43 -31.63
CA TYR A 559 4.18 12.96 -32.44
C TYR A 559 5.43 12.79 -31.59
N PHE A 560 6.11 11.66 -31.80
CA PHE A 560 7.49 11.47 -31.38
C PHE A 560 8.36 11.50 -32.64
N PHE A 561 9.29 12.45 -32.71
CA PHE A 561 10.22 12.56 -33.83
C PHE A 561 11.56 11.89 -33.48
N SER A 562 12.21 11.29 -34.48
CA SER A 562 13.58 10.78 -34.35
C SER A 562 14.55 11.90 -33.97
N GLN A 563 15.72 11.54 -33.42
CA GLN A 563 16.73 12.53 -33.00
C GLN A 563 17.20 13.44 -34.14
N ASP A 564 17.41 12.88 -35.32
CA ASP A 564 17.77 13.55 -36.56
C ASP A 564 16.57 14.13 -37.32
N SER A 565 15.36 13.98 -36.76
CA SER A 565 14.15 14.57 -37.27
C SER A 565 13.66 14.04 -38.63
N SER A 566 14.20 12.92 -39.10
CA SER A 566 13.91 12.25 -40.39
C SER A 566 12.74 11.26 -40.34
N GLY A 567 12.20 10.96 -39.15
CA GLY A 567 11.09 10.04 -38.98
C GLY A 567 10.20 10.41 -37.79
N PHE A 568 9.00 9.84 -37.76
CA PHE A 568 8.07 10.04 -36.63
C PHE A 568 7.22 8.82 -36.30
N ILE A 569 6.65 8.83 -35.09
CA ILE A 569 5.60 7.93 -34.64
C ILE A 569 4.43 8.79 -34.13
N ALA A 570 3.25 8.59 -34.72
CA ALA A 570 2.01 9.18 -34.23
C ALA A 570 1.40 8.29 -33.14
N TYR A 571 1.02 8.88 -32.01
CA TYR A 571 0.45 8.13 -30.89
C TYR A 571 -0.60 8.92 -30.13
N ALA A 572 -1.49 8.20 -29.46
CA ALA A 572 -2.44 8.75 -28.50
C ALA A 572 -2.13 8.20 -27.09
N LEU A 573 -2.41 9.01 -26.06
CA LEU A 573 -2.20 8.62 -24.67
C LEU A 573 -3.50 8.18 -24.03
N TRP A 574 -3.50 6.99 -23.43
CA TRP A 574 -4.54 6.56 -22.50
C TRP A 574 -3.92 6.11 -21.18
N ARG A 575 -4.13 6.91 -20.12
CA ARG A 575 -3.48 6.75 -18.81
C ARG A 575 -1.95 6.73 -18.94
N LYS A 576 -1.32 5.57 -18.80
CA LYS A 576 0.13 5.36 -18.97
C LYS A 576 0.48 4.64 -20.27
N TYR A 577 -0.49 4.38 -21.14
CA TYR A 577 -0.27 3.68 -22.40
C TYR A 577 -0.12 4.69 -23.52
N ALA A 578 1.00 4.64 -24.23
CA ALA A 578 1.22 5.38 -25.46
C ALA A 578 0.89 4.45 -26.63
N VAL A 579 -0.31 4.60 -27.16
CA VAL A 579 -0.81 3.78 -28.27
C VAL A 579 -0.37 4.45 -29.57
N ALA A 580 0.71 3.95 -30.14
CA ALA A 580 1.20 4.31 -31.47
C ALA A 580 0.25 3.75 -32.53
N LEU A 581 -0.08 4.58 -33.51
CA LEU A 581 -0.85 4.23 -34.68
C LEU A 581 0.11 3.67 -35.74
N ALA A 582 -0.11 2.42 -36.14
CA ALA A 582 0.63 1.70 -37.17
C ALA A 582 2.16 1.68 -36.93
N ASP A 583 2.92 1.63 -38.01
CA ASP A 583 4.39 1.58 -38.01
C ASP A 583 5.01 2.99 -38.01
N PRO A 584 6.29 3.13 -37.61
CA PRO A 584 6.99 4.40 -37.75
C PRO A 584 7.12 4.84 -39.23
N VAL A 585 6.79 6.10 -39.50
CA VAL A 585 6.92 6.70 -40.82
C VAL A 585 8.31 7.30 -40.95
N CYS A 586 9.17 6.59 -41.66
CA CYS A 586 10.59 6.91 -41.89
C CYS A 586 11.14 6.01 -43.00
N ALA A 587 12.41 6.20 -43.37
CA ALA A 587 13.13 5.23 -44.19
C ALA A 587 13.17 3.84 -43.52
N GLN A 588 13.08 2.79 -44.33
CA GLN A 588 12.84 1.41 -43.83
C GLN A 588 13.95 0.90 -42.91
N ASP A 589 15.19 1.27 -43.18
CA ASP A 589 16.39 0.95 -42.39
C ASP A 589 16.41 1.62 -41.01
N MET A 590 15.71 2.74 -40.84
CA MET A 590 15.63 3.47 -39.57
C MET A 590 14.52 2.97 -38.63
N ARG A 591 13.55 2.20 -39.13
CA ARG A 591 12.41 1.71 -38.33
C ARG A 591 12.82 0.99 -37.03
N PRO A 592 13.78 0.05 -37.04
CA PRO A 592 14.18 -0.65 -35.80
C PRO A 592 14.71 0.32 -34.74
N ALA A 593 15.53 1.29 -35.16
CA ALA A 593 16.06 2.32 -34.27
C ALA A 593 14.93 3.19 -33.70
N LEU A 594 13.99 3.63 -34.53
CA LEU A 594 12.89 4.50 -34.11
C LEU A 594 11.93 3.82 -33.12
N ILE A 595 11.68 2.52 -33.28
CA ILE A 595 10.92 1.70 -32.30
C ILE A 595 11.62 1.70 -30.93
N ILE A 596 12.94 1.52 -30.90
CA ILE A 596 13.74 1.52 -29.68
C ILE A 596 13.78 2.92 -29.05
N GLU A 597 13.96 3.97 -29.85
CA GLU A 597 13.96 5.36 -29.40
C GLU A 597 12.62 5.73 -28.75
N PHE A 598 11.50 5.40 -29.38
CA PHE A 598 10.17 5.64 -28.82
C PHE A 598 9.90 4.82 -27.56
N THR A 599 10.34 3.56 -27.54
CA THR A 599 10.25 2.72 -26.34
C THR A 599 11.03 3.32 -25.17
N THR A 600 12.23 3.84 -25.45
CA THR A 600 13.09 4.53 -24.47
C THR A 600 12.45 5.84 -24.01
N TYR A 601 11.86 6.60 -24.93
CA TYR A 601 11.09 7.80 -24.63
C TYR A 601 9.91 7.50 -23.70
N CYS A 602 9.11 6.48 -24.00
CA CYS A 602 8.00 6.04 -23.15
C CYS A 602 8.49 5.61 -21.75
N ALA A 603 9.57 4.84 -21.68
CA ALA A 603 10.15 4.40 -20.40
C ALA A 603 10.59 5.59 -19.52
N ARG A 604 11.16 6.64 -20.11
CA ARG A 604 11.51 7.90 -19.40
C ARG A 604 10.29 8.64 -18.86
N GLN A 605 9.10 8.43 -19.44
CA GLN A 605 7.85 9.07 -18.99
C GLN A 605 7.01 8.19 -18.04
N ASP A 606 7.47 6.98 -17.69
CA ASP A 606 6.65 5.94 -17.02
C ASP A 606 5.42 5.56 -17.85
N TRP A 607 5.59 5.50 -19.18
CA TRP A 607 4.59 5.01 -20.12
C TRP A 607 4.96 3.64 -20.68
N GLU A 608 3.93 2.88 -21.04
CA GLU A 608 4.04 1.61 -21.74
C GLU A 608 3.69 1.83 -23.22
N PRO A 609 4.62 1.59 -24.16
CA PRO A 609 4.35 1.70 -25.58
C PRO A 609 3.50 0.52 -26.05
N LEU A 610 2.54 0.81 -26.92
CA LEU A 610 1.72 -0.15 -27.65
C LEU A 610 1.72 0.28 -29.12
N PHE A 611 1.94 -0.63 -30.05
CA PHE A 611 1.81 -0.34 -31.48
C PHE A 611 0.58 -1.05 -32.01
N TYR A 612 -0.43 -0.30 -32.44
CA TYR A 612 -1.70 -0.83 -32.90
C TYR A 612 -1.78 -0.74 -34.43
N CYS A 613 -2.23 -1.82 -35.08
CA CYS A 613 -2.31 -1.93 -36.53
C CYS A 613 -0.95 -1.87 -37.27
N ALA A 614 0.12 -2.37 -36.64
CA ALA A 614 1.42 -2.57 -37.30
C ALA A 614 1.29 -3.53 -38.50
N HIS A 615 1.94 -3.22 -39.61
CA HIS A 615 1.90 -4.01 -40.83
C HIS A 615 2.66 -5.34 -40.66
N VAL A 616 2.16 -6.41 -41.29
CA VAL A 616 2.74 -7.76 -41.21
C VAL A 616 4.24 -7.79 -41.56
N SER A 617 4.69 -6.97 -42.52
CA SER A 617 6.10 -6.91 -42.94
C SER A 617 7.05 -6.42 -41.84
N ASN A 618 6.53 -5.67 -40.85
CA ASN A 618 7.33 -5.11 -39.75
C ASN A 618 7.20 -5.93 -38.47
N ARG A 619 6.39 -6.99 -38.47
CA ARG A 619 6.13 -7.84 -37.28
C ARG A 619 7.41 -8.29 -36.59
N GLN A 620 8.38 -8.79 -37.36
CA GLN A 620 9.64 -9.29 -36.83
C GLN A 620 10.45 -8.21 -36.10
N LEU A 621 10.40 -6.95 -36.56
CA LEU A 621 11.10 -5.84 -35.92
C LEU A 621 10.61 -5.61 -34.48
N TYR A 622 9.31 -5.78 -34.24
CA TYR A 622 8.74 -5.66 -32.89
C TYR A 622 9.12 -6.84 -32.00
N GLU A 623 9.12 -8.06 -32.53
CA GLU A 623 9.52 -9.27 -31.80
C GLU A 623 11.00 -9.19 -31.38
N GLU A 624 11.87 -8.72 -32.27
CA GLU A 624 13.30 -8.44 -32.00
C GLU A 624 13.48 -7.31 -30.97
N ALA A 625 12.61 -6.30 -30.98
CA ALA A 625 12.56 -5.24 -29.96
C ALA A 625 11.96 -5.72 -28.62
N GLY A 626 11.60 -6.99 -28.49
CA GLY A 626 11.12 -7.62 -27.24
C GLY A 626 9.62 -7.47 -26.98
N PHE A 627 8.84 -7.14 -28.01
CA PHE A 627 7.37 -7.11 -27.92
C PHE A 627 6.76 -8.49 -28.23
N VAL A 628 5.60 -8.74 -27.65
CA VAL A 628 4.70 -9.80 -28.10
C VAL A 628 3.81 -9.21 -29.17
N THR A 629 3.70 -9.89 -30.32
CA THR A 629 2.82 -9.47 -31.41
C THR A 629 1.60 -10.38 -31.49
N VAL A 630 0.45 -9.77 -31.72
CA VAL A 630 -0.83 -10.46 -31.82
C VAL A 630 -1.58 -9.89 -33.02
N LYS A 631 -2.07 -10.75 -33.92
CA LYS A 631 -2.84 -10.27 -35.07
C LYS A 631 -4.18 -9.71 -34.56
N VAL A 632 -4.53 -8.49 -34.98
CA VAL A 632 -5.76 -7.77 -34.57
C VAL A 632 -6.67 -7.42 -35.74
N GLY A 633 -6.20 -7.56 -36.98
CA GLY A 633 -7.04 -7.33 -38.14
C GLY A 633 -6.33 -7.63 -39.44
N GLU A 634 -7.02 -7.33 -40.52
CA GLU A 634 -6.53 -7.42 -41.89
C GLU A 634 -7.06 -6.20 -42.67
N ASP A 635 -6.19 -5.52 -43.39
CA ASP A 635 -6.56 -4.46 -44.31
C ASP A 635 -6.92 -5.05 -45.67
N ALA A 636 -8.02 -4.59 -46.25
CA ALA A 636 -8.54 -5.09 -47.52
C ALA A 636 -8.04 -4.22 -48.69
N ARG A 637 -7.06 -4.72 -49.44
CA ARG A 637 -6.42 -4.03 -50.57
C ARG A 637 -6.92 -4.49 -51.93
N LEU A 638 -7.06 -3.53 -52.84
CA LEU A 638 -7.47 -3.75 -54.21
C LEU A 638 -6.51 -3.03 -55.15
N GLU A 639 -5.95 -3.74 -56.11
CA GLU A 639 -5.29 -3.15 -57.26
C GLU A 639 -6.37 -2.70 -58.24
N THR A 640 -6.41 -1.40 -58.56
CA THR A 640 -7.47 -0.85 -59.41
C THR A 640 -7.42 -1.43 -60.82
N ALA A 641 -6.22 -1.71 -61.35
CA ALA A 641 -6.02 -2.29 -62.68
C ALA A 641 -6.64 -3.70 -62.82
N ASP A 642 -6.61 -4.49 -61.73
CA ASP A 642 -7.09 -5.87 -61.70
C ASP A 642 -8.59 -5.97 -61.36
N PHE A 643 -9.18 -4.92 -60.82
CA PHE A 643 -10.59 -4.91 -60.42
C PHE A 643 -11.53 -4.84 -61.64
N LYS A 644 -11.99 -6.00 -62.12
CA LYS A 644 -12.96 -6.13 -63.22
C LYS A 644 -14.21 -6.85 -62.73
N LEU A 645 -15.39 -6.26 -62.92
CA LEU A 645 -16.69 -6.83 -62.54
C LEU A 645 -17.15 -7.97 -63.46
N GLU A 646 -16.30 -8.41 -64.38
CA GLU A 646 -16.54 -9.54 -65.26
C GLU A 646 -16.28 -10.86 -64.52
N GLY A 647 -16.96 -11.93 -64.97
CA GLY A 647 -16.86 -13.25 -64.33
C GLY A 647 -17.81 -13.46 -63.14
N GLY A 648 -17.92 -14.73 -62.70
CA GLY A 648 -18.91 -15.15 -61.70
C GLY A 648 -18.64 -14.63 -60.28
N LYS A 649 -17.38 -14.36 -59.93
CA LYS A 649 -16.98 -13.95 -58.57
C LYS A 649 -17.56 -12.59 -58.14
N PHE A 650 -17.87 -11.70 -59.09
CA PHE A 650 -18.42 -10.36 -58.84
C PHE A 650 -19.91 -10.23 -59.17
N GLN A 651 -20.63 -11.35 -59.38
CA GLN A 651 -22.04 -11.34 -59.76
C GLN A 651 -22.91 -10.49 -58.82
N ASN A 652 -22.69 -10.60 -57.51
CA ASN A 652 -23.46 -9.84 -56.51
C ASN A 652 -23.28 -8.33 -56.67
N LEU A 653 -22.03 -7.87 -56.83
CA LEU A 653 -21.72 -6.45 -57.03
C LEU A 653 -22.30 -5.92 -58.34
N ARG A 654 -22.24 -6.72 -59.42
CA ARG A 654 -22.83 -6.37 -60.71
C ARG A 654 -24.36 -6.27 -60.65
N THR A 655 -25.02 -7.21 -59.97
CA THR A 655 -26.48 -7.16 -59.75
C THR A 655 -26.86 -5.92 -58.95
N ALA A 656 -26.14 -5.62 -57.86
CA ALA A 656 -26.37 -4.43 -57.04
C ALA A 656 -26.23 -3.14 -57.87
N ARG A 657 -25.14 -3.00 -58.64
CA ARG A 657 -24.92 -1.84 -59.52
C ARG A 657 -26.00 -1.68 -60.58
N ASN A 658 -26.38 -2.75 -61.27
CA ASN A 658 -27.41 -2.70 -62.32
C ASN A 658 -28.79 -2.32 -61.74
N LYS A 659 -29.11 -2.83 -60.54
CA LYS A 659 -30.35 -2.49 -59.84
C LYS A 659 -30.36 -1.03 -59.39
N ALA A 660 -29.26 -0.53 -58.82
CA ALA A 660 -29.12 0.87 -58.42
C ALA A 660 -29.33 1.82 -59.61
N ARG A 661 -28.68 1.55 -60.75
CA ARG A 661 -28.84 2.33 -61.99
C ARG A 661 -30.27 2.26 -62.54
N LYS A 662 -30.91 1.08 -62.52
CA LYS A 662 -32.32 0.92 -62.92
C LYS A 662 -33.27 1.75 -62.05
N ASN A 663 -32.95 1.92 -60.78
CA ASN A 663 -33.69 2.75 -59.83
C ASN A 663 -33.34 4.26 -59.94
N GLY A 664 -32.52 4.65 -60.92
CA GLY A 664 -32.15 6.04 -61.16
C GLY A 664 -31.13 6.62 -60.16
N LEU A 665 -30.43 5.78 -59.40
CA LEU A 665 -29.33 6.24 -58.54
C LEU A 665 -28.13 6.68 -59.39
N THR A 666 -27.53 7.81 -59.01
CA THR A 666 -26.39 8.40 -59.71
C THR A 666 -25.20 8.58 -58.77
N TYR A 667 -23.99 8.38 -59.28
CA TYR A 667 -22.74 8.61 -58.57
C TYR A 667 -22.19 10.01 -58.86
N GLN A 668 -21.66 10.67 -57.83
CA GLN A 668 -20.94 11.93 -57.96
C GLN A 668 -19.67 11.90 -57.09
N TRP A 669 -18.55 12.33 -57.65
CA TRP A 669 -17.38 12.72 -56.88
C TRP A 669 -17.49 14.21 -56.53
N TYR A 670 -17.34 14.55 -55.26
CA TYR A 670 -17.28 15.93 -54.80
C TYR A 670 -15.92 16.21 -54.18
N ASP A 671 -15.27 17.25 -54.68
CA ASP A 671 -14.25 18.00 -53.97
C ASP A 671 -14.60 19.50 -54.07
N ALA A 672 -14.01 20.35 -53.23
CA ALA A 672 -14.43 21.76 -53.14
C ALA A 672 -14.06 22.62 -54.36
N ARG A 673 -13.63 22.02 -55.48
CA ARG A 673 -13.16 22.75 -56.66
C ARG A 673 -14.28 22.84 -57.71
N PRO A 674 -14.49 24.02 -58.33
CA PRO A 674 -13.77 25.27 -58.13
C PRO A 674 -14.22 26.07 -56.89
N ALA A 675 -15.41 25.78 -56.33
CA ALA A 675 -15.92 26.41 -55.11
C ALA A 675 -16.76 25.43 -54.29
N PRO A 676 -16.89 25.63 -52.95
CA PRO A 676 -17.73 24.79 -52.09
C PRO A 676 -19.21 24.84 -52.48
N ASP A 677 -19.88 23.68 -52.48
CA ASP A 677 -21.34 23.57 -52.59
C ASP A 677 -21.94 23.41 -51.19
N HIS A 678 -22.37 24.53 -50.59
CA HIS A 678 -22.92 24.54 -49.24
C HIS A 678 -24.24 23.75 -49.10
N GLY A 679 -25.03 23.63 -50.16
CA GLY A 679 -26.28 22.85 -50.13
C GLY A 679 -26.00 21.35 -50.05
N LEU A 680 -25.02 20.89 -50.83
CA LEU A 680 -24.51 19.52 -50.77
C LEU A 680 -23.87 19.23 -49.41
N GLU A 681 -23.01 20.12 -48.91
CA GLU A 681 -22.36 20.00 -47.59
C GLU A 681 -23.39 19.87 -46.45
N ALA A 682 -24.46 20.67 -46.49
CA ALA A 682 -25.55 20.57 -45.52
C ALA A 682 -26.28 19.22 -45.60
N GLN A 683 -26.54 18.69 -46.80
CA GLN A 683 -27.14 17.36 -46.95
C GLN A 683 -26.25 16.24 -46.42
N LEU A 684 -24.93 16.32 -46.64
CA LEU A 684 -23.96 15.36 -46.09
C LEU A 684 -23.96 15.42 -44.56
N GLN A 685 -23.97 16.63 -43.98
CA GLN A 685 -24.00 16.81 -42.54
C GLN A 685 -25.28 16.23 -41.91
N LEU A 686 -26.44 16.45 -42.54
CA LEU A 686 -27.71 15.87 -42.08
C LEU A 686 -27.69 14.35 -42.14
N LEU A 687 -27.29 13.76 -43.27
CA LEU A 687 -27.17 12.30 -43.40
C LEU A 687 -26.20 11.70 -42.38
N SER A 688 -25.10 12.39 -42.13
CA SER A 688 -24.09 12.02 -41.14
C SER A 688 -24.64 12.02 -39.71
N GLN A 689 -25.41 13.05 -39.36
CA GLN A 689 -26.08 13.19 -38.07
C GLN A 689 -27.17 12.13 -37.87
N ASP A 690 -28.05 11.94 -38.86
CA ASP A 690 -29.10 10.91 -38.86
C ASP A 690 -28.50 9.51 -38.63
N TRP A 691 -27.37 9.23 -39.29
CA TRP A 691 -26.68 7.94 -39.16
C TRP A 691 -26.11 7.73 -37.75
N LEU A 692 -25.54 8.78 -37.14
CA LEU A 692 -24.98 8.71 -35.79
C LEU A 692 -26.05 8.54 -34.72
N GLU A 693 -27.21 9.19 -34.84
CA GLU A 693 -28.32 9.07 -33.89
C GLU A 693 -28.85 7.64 -33.81
N ASN A 694 -28.79 6.91 -34.93
CA ASN A 694 -29.18 5.51 -35.01
C ASN A 694 -28.06 4.52 -34.58
N LYS A 695 -26.88 5.02 -34.16
CA LYS A 695 -25.73 4.20 -33.73
C LYS A 695 -25.39 4.43 -32.25
N HIS A 696 -25.24 3.33 -31.51
CA HIS A 696 -24.77 3.37 -30.13
C HIS A 696 -23.26 3.68 -30.08
N GLY A 697 -22.86 4.73 -29.34
CA GLY A 697 -21.45 4.99 -29.01
C GLY A 697 -20.84 6.31 -29.52
N GLY A 698 -21.56 7.06 -30.37
CA GLY A 698 -21.09 8.35 -30.91
C GLY A 698 -19.92 8.23 -31.89
N GLU A 699 -19.33 9.38 -32.26
CA GLU A 699 -18.13 9.42 -33.12
C GLU A 699 -16.91 8.79 -32.43
N MET A 700 -16.15 8.02 -33.21
CA MET A 700 -14.86 7.44 -32.80
C MET A 700 -13.70 8.19 -33.46
N THR A 701 -12.49 7.94 -32.98
CA THR A 701 -11.25 8.53 -33.51
C THR A 701 -10.12 7.51 -33.47
N PHE A 702 -8.86 7.96 -33.57
CA PHE A 702 -7.64 7.17 -33.56
C PHE A 702 -7.24 6.57 -34.91
N ASP A 703 -7.77 5.42 -35.32
CA ASP A 703 -7.54 4.86 -36.66
C ASP A 703 -8.73 5.10 -37.61
N LEU A 704 -9.65 5.97 -37.18
CA LEU A 704 -10.88 6.36 -37.85
C LEU A 704 -10.99 7.88 -37.86
N GLY A 705 -11.40 8.45 -38.99
CA GLY A 705 -11.75 9.85 -39.10
C GLY A 705 -13.11 10.16 -38.49
N SER A 706 -13.41 11.45 -38.39
CA SER A 706 -14.73 11.97 -38.03
C SER A 706 -15.29 12.81 -39.16
N PHE A 707 -16.61 12.98 -39.22
CA PHE A 707 -17.21 13.82 -40.24
C PHE A 707 -16.80 15.28 -40.05
N ASP A 708 -16.08 15.82 -41.03
CA ASP A 708 -15.56 17.19 -41.01
C ASP A 708 -15.56 17.81 -42.41
N ILE A 709 -16.24 18.95 -42.57
CA ILE A 709 -16.40 19.62 -43.87
C ILE A 709 -15.04 20.05 -44.48
N PRO A 710 -14.13 20.74 -43.76
CA PRO A 710 -12.78 21.02 -44.24
C PRO A 710 -12.08 19.80 -44.84
N THR A 711 -12.13 18.65 -44.16
CA THR A 711 -11.52 17.40 -44.63
C THR A 711 -12.14 16.92 -45.95
N LEU A 712 -13.48 16.98 -46.08
CA LEU A 712 -14.19 16.62 -47.33
C LEU A 712 -13.79 17.52 -48.50
N ARG A 713 -13.62 18.82 -48.23
CA ARG A 713 -13.24 19.81 -49.24
C ARG A 713 -11.86 19.53 -49.84
N THR A 714 -10.93 18.98 -49.03
CA THR A 714 -9.54 18.70 -49.44
C THR A 714 -9.37 17.31 -50.03
N HIS A 715 -9.91 16.27 -49.39
CA HIS A 715 -9.63 14.87 -49.77
C HIS A 715 -10.65 14.30 -50.77
N GLY A 716 -11.84 14.90 -50.81
CA GLY A 716 -12.98 14.50 -51.63
C GLY A 716 -13.85 13.42 -51.00
N VAL A 717 -15.05 13.28 -51.55
CA VAL A 717 -16.09 12.36 -51.08
C VAL A 717 -16.86 11.78 -52.25
N SER A 718 -17.12 10.49 -52.19
CA SER A 718 -18.00 9.79 -53.12
C SER A 718 -19.44 9.90 -52.61
N ILE A 719 -20.39 10.23 -53.49
CA ILE A 719 -21.79 10.49 -53.16
C ILE A 719 -22.71 9.68 -54.07
N VAL A 720 -23.80 9.14 -53.52
CA VAL A 720 -24.94 8.62 -54.29
C VAL A 720 -26.13 9.55 -54.12
N ARG A 721 -26.75 9.92 -55.25
CA ARG A 721 -28.01 10.68 -55.28
C ARG A 721 -29.14 9.87 -55.89
N ASN A 722 -30.34 10.11 -55.41
CA ASN A 722 -31.57 9.61 -56.03
C ASN A 722 -32.03 10.53 -57.19
N PRO A 723 -33.08 10.15 -57.95
CA PRO A 723 -33.62 10.96 -59.04
C PRO A 723 -34.09 12.36 -58.61
N GLU A 724 -34.53 12.52 -57.37
CA GLU A 724 -34.96 13.80 -56.78
C GLU A 724 -33.79 14.68 -56.32
N GLY A 725 -32.54 14.22 -56.44
CA GLY A 725 -31.33 14.95 -56.07
C GLY A 725 -30.93 14.85 -54.59
N ARG A 726 -31.63 14.04 -53.79
CA ARG A 726 -31.31 13.78 -52.37
C ARG A 726 -30.12 12.83 -52.26
N ILE A 727 -29.22 13.12 -51.31
CA ILE A 727 -28.10 12.22 -50.99
C ILE A 727 -28.58 11.01 -50.19
N GLU A 728 -28.31 9.82 -50.73
CA GLU A 728 -28.67 8.52 -50.12
C GLU A 728 -27.50 7.88 -49.37
N ALA A 729 -26.26 8.09 -49.84
CA ALA A 729 -25.05 7.57 -49.21
C ALA A 729 -23.82 8.40 -49.58
N PHE A 730 -22.82 8.38 -48.70
CA PHE A 730 -21.50 8.93 -48.98
C PHE A 730 -20.37 8.09 -48.39
N ALA A 731 -19.17 8.26 -48.96
CA ALA A 731 -17.93 7.63 -48.49
C ALA A 731 -16.74 8.59 -48.61
N THR A 732 -15.91 8.68 -47.56
CA THR A 732 -14.71 9.53 -47.53
C THR A 732 -13.46 8.72 -47.83
N TRP A 733 -12.50 9.36 -48.51
CA TRP A 733 -11.32 8.66 -49.04
C TRP A 733 -10.03 9.44 -48.80
N TRP A 734 -9.19 8.93 -47.91
CA TRP A 734 -7.88 9.51 -47.63
C TRP A 734 -6.86 9.13 -48.71
N PRO A 735 -6.13 10.09 -49.30
CA PRO A 735 -5.01 9.79 -50.17
C PRO A 735 -3.84 9.25 -49.35
N TYR A 736 -3.12 8.28 -49.90
CA TYR A 736 -1.84 7.79 -49.39
C TYR A 736 -0.91 7.47 -50.56
N ALA A 737 0.36 7.13 -50.28
CA ALA A 737 1.37 6.82 -51.30
C ALA A 737 1.45 7.89 -52.41
N GLN A 738 1.59 9.16 -52.02
CA GLN A 738 1.65 10.31 -52.93
C GLN A 738 0.41 10.44 -53.85
N GLY A 739 -0.77 10.05 -53.35
CA GLY A 739 -2.04 10.12 -54.08
C GLY A 739 -2.30 8.95 -55.01
N LYS A 740 -1.35 8.01 -55.16
CA LYS A 740 -1.55 6.76 -55.91
C LYS A 740 -2.45 5.76 -55.19
N GLY A 741 -2.68 5.96 -53.89
CA GLY A 741 -3.56 5.15 -53.08
C GLY A 741 -4.76 5.94 -52.55
N ARG A 742 -5.92 5.29 -52.41
CA ARG A 742 -7.11 5.80 -51.69
C ARG A 742 -7.57 4.86 -50.59
N CYS A 743 -7.71 5.36 -49.36
CA CYS A 743 -8.19 4.60 -48.20
C CYS A 743 -9.61 5.02 -47.85
N LEU A 744 -10.53 4.06 -47.82
CA LEU A 744 -11.88 4.25 -47.29
C LEU A 744 -11.79 4.55 -45.79
N ASP A 745 -12.48 5.58 -45.35
CA ASP A 745 -12.58 5.96 -43.93
C ASP A 745 -14.03 5.88 -43.46
N LEU A 746 -14.85 6.89 -43.78
CA LEU A 746 -16.27 6.88 -43.43
C LEU A 746 -17.08 6.28 -44.57
N MET A 747 -18.11 5.52 -44.19
CA MET A 747 -19.20 5.14 -45.08
C MET A 747 -20.53 5.27 -44.33
N ARG A 748 -21.40 6.17 -44.81
CA ARG A 748 -22.72 6.40 -44.20
C ARG A 748 -23.77 6.42 -45.29
N GLY A 749 -24.89 5.76 -45.05
CA GLY A 749 -26.00 5.69 -45.98
C GLY A 749 -27.31 5.45 -45.26
N ARG A 750 -28.42 5.72 -45.95
CA ARG A 750 -29.77 5.48 -45.43
C ARG A 750 -30.09 3.99 -45.52
N ASP A 751 -30.55 3.40 -44.42
CA ASP A 751 -30.85 1.96 -44.32
C ASP A 751 -31.96 1.51 -45.29
N GLU A 752 -32.80 2.45 -45.73
CA GLU A 752 -33.92 2.24 -46.66
C GLU A 752 -33.45 1.81 -48.07
N VAL A 753 -32.26 2.25 -48.49
CA VAL A 753 -31.75 2.02 -49.84
C VAL A 753 -30.82 0.82 -49.87
N ARG A 754 -31.42 -0.34 -50.12
CA ARG A 754 -30.69 -1.61 -50.18
C ARG A 754 -29.56 -1.58 -51.22
N ASP A 755 -28.40 -2.11 -50.84
CA ASP A 755 -27.20 -2.27 -51.68
C ASP A 755 -26.56 -0.94 -52.17
N VAL A 756 -26.98 0.21 -51.64
CA VAL A 756 -26.45 1.54 -52.04
C VAL A 756 -24.95 1.68 -51.79
N MET A 757 -24.44 1.07 -50.71
CA MET A 757 -23.02 1.09 -50.38
C MET A 757 -22.18 0.27 -51.37
N ASP A 758 -22.71 -0.87 -51.82
CA ASP A 758 -22.04 -1.67 -52.84
C ASP A 758 -21.98 -0.92 -54.18
N PHE A 759 -23.04 -0.19 -54.55
CA PHE A 759 -23.05 0.70 -55.71
C PHE A 759 -22.01 1.82 -55.57
N LEU A 760 -22.01 2.53 -54.44
CA LEU A 760 -21.12 3.65 -54.15
C LEU A 760 -19.64 3.27 -54.28
N ILE A 761 -19.22 2.18 -53.62
CA ILE A 761 -17.81 1.76 -53.61
C ILE A 761 -17.38 1.30 -55.01
N VAL A 762 -18.24 0.58 -55.74
CA VAL A 762 -17.92 0.14 -57.09
C VAL A 762 -17.73 1.33 -58.04
N GLU A 763 -18.64 2.30 -58.02
CA GLU A 763 -18.51 3.51 -58.85
C GLU A 763 -17.31 4.37 -58.42
N ALA A 764 -16.99 4.41 -57.12
CA ALA A 764 -15.78 5.09 -56.62
C ALA A 764 -14.49 4.44 -57.16
N ILE A 765 -14.39 3.10 -57.14
CA ILE A 765 -13.24 2.39 -57.71
C ILE A 765 -13.11 2.68 -59.21
N ASP A 766 -14.22 2.65 -59.96
CA ASP A 766 -14.21 2.98 -61.39
C ASP A 766 -13.80 4.44 -61.63
N HIS A 767 -14.25 5.38 -60.80
CA HIS A 767 -13.79 6.77 -60.84
C HIS A 767 -12.30 6.91 -60.55
N PHE A 768 -11.78 6.23 -59.53
CA PHE A 768 -10.36 6.26 -59.16
C PHE A 768 -9.44 5.72 -60.24
N LYS A 769 -9.89 4.71 -61.01
CA LYS A 769 -9.17 4.28 -62.22
C LYS A 769 -9.00 5.41 -63.22
N THR A 770 -10.02 6.25 -63.42
CA THR A 770 -9.93 7.40 -64.34
C THR A 770 -8.96 8.48 -63.86
N LEU A 771 -8.72 8.55 -62.55
CA LEU A 771 -7.77 9.47 -61.93
C LEU A 771 -6.34 8.90 -61.84
N GLY A 772 -6.10 7.68 -62.31
CA GLY A 772 -4.79 7.02 -62.24
C GLY A 772 -4.39 6.54 -60.85
N VAL A 773 -5.36 6.35 -59.95
CA VAL A 773 -5.12 5.71 -58.63
C VAL A 773 -4.79 4.23 -58.87
N GLU A 774 -3.68 3.76 -58.31
CA GLU A 774 -3.17 2.39 -58.45
C GLU A 774 -3.81 1.44 -57.43
N GLN A 775 -3.99 1.89 -56.18
CA GLN A 775 -4.49 1.06 -55.09
C GLN A 775 -5.66 1.66 -54.31
N VAL A 776 -6.60 0.81 -53.91
CA VAL A 776 -7.69 1.14 -52.99
C VAL A 776 -7.60 0.27 -51.74
N SER A 777 -7.58 0.89 -50.57
CA SER A 777 -7.82 0.21 -49.29
C SER A 777 -9.27 0.43 -48.89
N LEU A 778 -9.98 -0.66 -48.57
CA LEU A 778 -11.30 -0.59 -47.95
C LEU A 778 -11.22 -0.42 -46.42
N GLY A 779 -10.02 -0.16 -45.88
CA GLY A 779 -9.73 -0.03 -44.46
C GLY A 779 -9.61 -1.37 -43.72
N ASN A 780 -9.19 -1.30 -42.46
CA ASN A 780 -9.01 -2.49 -41.61
C ASN A 780 -10.34 -3.21 -41.34
N ALA A 781 -10.30 -4.53 -41.37
CA ALA A 781 -11.34 -5.42 -40.88
C ALA A 781 -10.75 -6.23 -39.72
N PRO A 782 -11.33 -6.17 -38.52
CA PRO A 782 -10.86 -7.02 -37.44
C PRO A 782 -10.97 -8.52 -37.81
N LEU A 783 -10.04 -9.35 -37.34
CA LEU A 783 -9.99 -10.80 -37.58
C LEU A 783 -11.31 -11.51 -37.31
N ALA A 784 -12.10 -11.70 -38.36
CA ALA A 784 -13.18 -12.68 -38.41
C ALA A 784 -12.72 -14.04 -38.94
N ASN A 785 -11.46 -14.14 -39.41
CA ASN A 785 -10.84 -15.34 -40.01
C ASN A 785 -10.17 -16.30 -39.01
N ILE A 786 -10.14 -15.98 -37.70
CA ILE A 786 -9.80 -16.98 -36.69
C ILE A 786 -11.09 -17.74 -36.44
N ASP A 787 -11.24 -18.85 -37.17
CA ASP A 787 -12.45 -19.64 -37.19
C ASP A 787 -12.93 -19.97 -35.77
N ALA A 788 -14.23 -19.75 -35.56
CA ALA A 788 -14.99 -20.14 -34.38
C ALA A 788 -15.12 -21.68 -34.21
N THR A 789 -14.15 -22.44 -34.73
CA THR A 789 -14.11 -23.91 -34.75
C THR A 789 -13.21 -24.51 -33.68
N GLN A 790 -12.41 -23.70 -32.97
CA GLN A 790 -11.62 -24.15 -31.83
C GLN A 790 -12.41 -23.95 -30.52
N GLU A 791 -12.64 -25.02 -29.77
CA GLU A 791 -13.19 -24.95 -28.41
C GLU A 791 -12.31 -24.04 -27.53
N ASP A 792 -12.92 -23.19 -26.70
CA ASP A 792 -12.24 -22.17 -25.86
C ASP A 792 -11.08 -22.72 -25.01
N ALA A 793 -11.09 -24.03 -24.71
CA ALA A 793 -10.05 -24.73 -23.96
C ALA A 793 -8.73 -24.93 -24.75
N SER A 794 -8.80 -24.92 -26.09
CA SER A 794 -7.65 -25.14 -26.99
C SER A 794 -6.91 -23.87 -27.39
N LEU A 795 -7.48 -22.69 -27.12
CA LEU A 795 -6.88 -21.40 -27.46
C LEU A 795 -5.62 -21.13 -26.63
N SER A 796 -4.54 -20.76 -27.30
CA SER A 796 -3.34 -20.20 -26.69
C SER A 796 -3.67 -18.94 -25.86
N ARG A 797 -2.73 -18.49 -25.03
CA ARG A 797 -2.93 -17.31 -24.18
C ARG A 797 -3.11 -16.04 -25.03
N GLU A 798 -2.47 -16.02 -26.18
CA GLU A 798 -2.47 -14.97 -27.19
C GLU A 798 -3.80 -14.95 -27.95
N GLU A 799 -4.35 -16.11 -28.34
CA GLU A 799 -5.67 -16.20 -28.99
C GLU A 799 -6.81 -15.83 -28.05
N ARG A 800 -6.70 -16.15 -26.75
CA ARG A 800 -7.63 -15.63 -25.73
C ARG A 800 -7.54 -14.12 -25.56
N ALA A 801 -6.35 -13.55 -25.78
CA ALA A 801 -6.13 -12.09 -25.75
C ALA A 801 -6.85 -11.40 -26.91
N VAL A 802 -6.70 -11.96 -28.11
CA VAL A 802 -7.46 -11.58 -29.31
C VAL A 802 -8.94 -11.66 -28.99
N LYS A 803 -9.45 -12.84 -28.62
CA LYS A 803 -10.87 -13.02 -28.32
C LYS A 803 -11.41 -12.01 -27.32
N PHE A 804 -10.70 -11.74 -26.22
CA PHE A 804 -11.09 -10.72 -25.23
C PHE A 804 -11.10 -9.29 -25.80
N LEU A 805 -10.08 -8.91 -26.60
CA LEU A 805 -10.08 -7.62 -27.30
C LEU A 805 -11.33 -7.52 -28.18
N PHE A 806 -11.57 -8.54 -29.01
CA PHE A 806 -12.66 -8.59 -29.97
C PHE A 806 -14.04 -8.61 -29.33
N ASP A 807 -14.28 -9.42 -28.30
CA ASP A 807 -15.57 -9.50 -27.60
C ASP A 807 -15.96 -8.13 -26.98
N ASN A 808 -14.98 -7.37 -26.49
CA ASN A 808 -15.23 -6.02 -25.98
C ASN A 808 -15.45 -4.99 -27.10
N PHE A 809 -14.85 -5.19 -28.28
CA PHE A 809 -14.93 -4.28 -29.42
C PHE A 809 -16.17 -4.53 -30.29
N ASP A 810 -16.60 -5.78 -30.48
CA ASP A 810 -17.73 -6.18 -31.33
C ASP A 810 -19.05 -5.55 -30.89
N ARG A 811 -19.21 -5.30 -29.58
CA ARG A 811 -20.33 -4.57 -28.99
C ARG A 811 -20.51 -3.16 -29.58
N PHE A 812 -19.46 -2.55 -30.14
CA PHE A 812 -19.48 -1.17 -30.61
C PHE A 812 -19.51 -1.03 -32.14
N TYR A 813 -19.24 -2.08 -32.92
CA TYR A 813 -18.96 -1.92 -34.36
C TYR A 813 -19.48 -3.05 -35.28
N GLY A 814 -19.89 -4.21 -34.75
CA GLY A 814 -20.42 -5.31 -35.57
C GLY A 814 -19.44 -5.86 -36.62
N TYR A 815 -18.20 -6.14 -36.24
CA TYR A 815 -17.07 -6.32 -37.15
C TYR A 815 -17.17 -7.54 -38.07
N LYS A 816 -17.85 -8.62 -37.65
CA LYS A 816 -18.08 -9.80 -38.51
C LYS A 816 -18.86 -9.46 -39.77
N SER A 817 -19.81 -8.51 -39.67
CA SER A 817 -20.58 -8.03 -40.82
C SER A 817 -19.69 -7.22 -41.79
N LEU A 818 -18.79 -6.40 -41.24
CA LEU A 818 -17.88 -5.56 -42.01
C LEU A 818 -16.82 -6.37 -42.77
N PHE A 819 -16.27 -7.41 -42.16
CA PHE A 819 -15.35 -8.33 -42.84
C PHE A 819 -16.02 -9.02 -44.03
N ASN A 820 -17.21 -9.60 -43.81
CA ASN A 820 -17.98 -10.27 -44.87
C ASN A 820 -18.42 -9.30 -45.97
N PHE A 821 -18.69 -8.04 -45.62
CA PHE A 821 -18.96 -6.97 -46.59
C PHE A 821 -17.76 -6.75 -47.52
N LYS A 822 -16.55 -6.57 -46.97
CA LYS A 822 -15.32 -6.32 -47.74
C LYS A 822 -14.88 -7.54 -48.56
N LYS A 823 -15.16 -8.77 -48.09
CA LYS A 823 -14.84 -10.02 -48.79
C LYS A 823 -15.45 -10.09 -50.21
N LYS A 824 -16.60 -9.45 -50.44
CA LYS A 824 -17.27 -9.42 -51.76
C LYS A 824 -16.40 -8.79 -52.87
N TYR A 825 -15.49 -7.90 -52.49
CA TYR A 825 -14.63 -7.16 -53.41
C TYR A 825 -13.38 -7.95 -53.83
N GLN A 826 -13.20 -9.17 -53.30
CA GLN A 826 -12.03 -10.01 -53.55
C GLN A 826 -10.69 -9.30 -53.27
N PRO A 827 -10.51 -8.66 -52.09
CA PRO A 827 -9.29 -7.95 -51.77
C PRO A 827 -8.12 -8.90 -51.47
N GLU A 828 -6.91 -8.39 -51.64
CA GLU A 828 -5.73 -8.92 -50.97
C GLU A 828 -5.75 -8.49 -49.49
N TRP A 829 -5.64 -9.46 -48.58
CA TRP A 829 -5.70 -9.22 -47.14
C TRP A 829 -4.29 -9.00 -46.57
N GLN A 830 -4.01 -7.80 -46.08
CA GLN A 830 -2.74 -7.45 -45.43
C GLN A 830 -2.87 -7.52 -43.91
N GLY A 831 -2.10 -8.38 -43.25
CA GLY A 831 -2.20 -8.61 -41.80
C GLY A 831 -1.82 -7.39 -40.95
N ARG A 832 -2.63 -7.10 -39.92
CA ARG A 832 -2.41 -6.03 -38.94
C ARG A 832 -2.21 -6.59 -37.55
N TYR A 833 -1.18 -6.10 -36.85
CA TYR A 833 -0.73 -6.62 -35.57
C TYR A 833 -0.74 -5.55 -34.48
N LEU A 834 -1.05 -5.99 -33.26
CA LEU A 834 -0.82 -5.28 -32.02
C LEU A 834 0.49 -5.77 -31.42
N ALA A 835 1.43 -4.86 -31.18
CA ALA A 835 2.66 -5.14 -30.44
C ALA A 835 2.59 -4.54 -29.04
N TYR A 836 2.82 -5.35 -28.00
CA TYR A 836 2.81 -4.91 -26.60
C TYR A 836 3.92 -5.59 -25.78
N GLN A 837 4.32 -5.00 -24.65
CA GLN A 837 5.36 -5.58 -23.81
C GLN A 837 4.85 -6.82 -23.06
N PRO A 838 5.65 -7.91 -22.94
CA PRO A 838 5.23 -9.15 -22.26
C PRO A 838 4.71 -8.97 -20.82
N ARG A 839 5.14 -7.90 -20.13
CA ARG A 839 4.77 -7.59 -18.74
C ARG A 839 3.41 -6.90 -18.61
N THR A 840 2.86 -6.40 -19.72
CA THR A 840 1.61 -5.65 -19.74
C THR A 840 0.42 -6.60 -19.66
N ARG A 841 -0.58 -6.24 -18.84
CA ARG A 841 -1.81 -7.02 -18.73
C ARG A 841 -2.68 -6.78 -19.96
N LEU A 842 -3.01 -7.84 -20.69
CA LEU A 842 -3.83 -7.80 -21.91
C LEU A 842 -5.16 -7.05 -21.75
N ALA A 843 -5.88 -7.26 -20.63
CA ALA A 843 -7.11 -6.51 -20.38
C ALA A 843 -6.89 -4.99 -20.33
N MET A 844 -5.73 -4.53 -19.86
CA MET A 844 -5.39 -3.12 -19.89
C MET A 844 -4.96 -2.64 -21.28
N VAL A 845 -4.36 -3.50 -22.10
CA VAL A 845 -4.10 -3.21 -23.52
C VAL A 845 -5.42 -2.97 -24.23
N ALA A 846 -6.40 -3.86 -24.04
CA ALA A 846 -7.74 -3.71 -24.62
C ALA A 846 -8.42 -2.41 -24.23
N LEU A 847 -8.41 -2.08 -22.93
CA LEU A 847 -8.96 -0.81 -22.45
C LEU A 847 -8.17 0.40 -22.95
N ALA A 848 -6.87 0.28 -23.21
CA ALA A 848 -6.07 1.36 -23.77
C ALA A 848 -6.42 1.62 -25.23
N VAL A 849 -6.51 0.56 -26.04
CA VAL A 849 -6.96 0.66 -27.43
C VAL A 849 -8.39 1.22 -27.47
N ALA A 850 -9.35 0.63 -26.76
CA ALA A 850 -10.72 1.18 -26.72
C ALA A 850 -10.77 2.63 -26.20
N GLY A 851 -9.94 2.94 -25.21
CA GLY A 851 -9.88 4.26 -24.60
C GLY A 851 -9.30 5.37 -25.47
N VAL A 852 -8.50 5.05 -26.50
CA VAL A 852 -8.04 6.05 -27.49
C VAL A 852 -9.05 6.26 -28.62
N HIS A 853 -9.87 5.27 -28.95
CA HIS A 853 -10.92 5.41 -29.97
C HIS A 853 -12.15 6.18 -29.47
N LEU A 854 -12.32 6.29 -28.14
CA LEU A 854 -13.47 6.97 -27.52
C LEU A 854 -13.09 8.39 -27.05
N PRO A 855 -13.35 9.45 -27.84
CA PRO A 855 -12.94 10.81 -27.49
C PRO A 855 -13.58 11.33 -26.20
N ARG A 856 -14.83 10.93 -25.90
CA ARG A 856 -15.53 11.25 -24.64
C ARG A 856 -15.19 10.29 -23.49
N GLY A 857 -14.30 9.33 -23.73
CA GLY A 857 -13.95 8.24 -22.83
C GLY A 857 -15.12 7.30 -22.55
N PHE A 858 -14.87 6.28 -21.71
CA PHE A 858 -15.87 5.25 -21.39
C PHE A 858 -17.17 5.77 -20.76
N LYS A 859 -17.16 6.96 -20.16
CA LYS A 859 -18.38 7.58 -19.61
C LYS A 859 -19.37 7.98 -20.72
N GLY A 860 -18.87 8.31 -21.91
CA GLY A 860 -19.72 8.64 -23.06
C GLY A 860 -20.56 7.47 -23.56
N LEU A 861 -20.23 6.23 -23.18
CA LEU A 861 -20.99 5.03 -23.54
C LEU A 861 -22.19 4.76 -22.62
N ILE A 862 -22.25 5.39 -21.45
CA ILE A 862 -23.30 5.16 -20.43
C ILE A 862 -24.41 6.23 -20.54
N GLY A 863 -24.20 7.27 -21.36
CA GLY A 863 -25.07 8.45 -21.44
C GLY A 863 -25.58 8.78 -22.84
N SER A 864 -25.78 7.78 -23.71
CA SER A 864 -26.47 7.93 -24.99
C SER A 864 -27.73 7.08 -25.03
#